data_AF-A0A2N9J4V2-F1
#
_entry.id   AF-A0A2N9J4V2-F1
#
_cell.length_a   1.000
_cell.length_b   1.000
_cell.length_c   1.000
_cell.angle_alpha   90.00
_cell.angle_beta   90.00
_cell.angle_gamma   90.00
#
_symmetry.space_group_name_H-M   'P 1'
#
loop_
_entity.id
_entity.type
_entity.pdbx_description
1 polymer ?
#
loop_
_entity_poly.entity_id
_entity_poly.type
_entity_poly.pdbx_seq_one_letter_code
_entity_poly.pdbx_strand_id
1 'polypeptide(L)'
;MKNQAIFNVSQDFLKEMSLHDVRLDPNSLHWRAQQTNLEFLLMLDVDNLVWSFRKTAGLPTPGKPYGGWEDQKGELRGHFVGHFMSATARMWASTHNDTVKERMSAAVSALSACQQKIGTGYLSAFPTELFDRVEAIKPVWAPYYTIHKILAGLLDQYTLADNVQALKMVTWMVDYFYNRVQNVVSRYSLERHYLSLNTESGGMNDVLYRLYSITKDPKHLLLAYLFDKPCFLGVLAIQADDISGFHANTHIPIVVGSQMRYEVTGDPLHKAIGTFFLDIVNSSHTYATGGTSDSEFWTNPRQLAETLNTENEESCTTYNMLKVARHLFTWTKEVAYADYYERALTNGVLSIQRGTNPGVMIYMLPLGAGVSKSKSYHGWGTPFDTFWCCYGTATESFSKLGDTIYFEEINKGPVLYIIQYISSSLNWISGQFMLNQKVDPVVSTDPHLRVTFTFSSKKGAGQSTLNLRIPIWTFGNGAKASINAESLTVPAPGTYLSVTRNWGPADKLTLDLPFSLRTEAINDGRPTYASLQAILYGPYLLAGHTMGDRDMKTGSAKLISGWITPIPAASYNAYLATFSQVSRNSTFVLTNSNQAIAMDHLPLPGSSTTVNATFRLILNGSPPQNFSTLKDAIGKSVMLEPYNFPGMVVVVQKGLVLAVAAPPPPAAAGSSAFQLVAGLDGRPETVSLESESNKGCFVYGGVNNNSSTIMNLKCQSGSKDANFNQAASFVMGQGLSEYHPISFVAKGARRNFLLQPLLSFQDEFYSVYFNIQA
;
A
#
# COMPACT_ATOMS: atom_id res chain seq x y z
N MET A 1 5.65 -9.94 -42.93
CA MET A 1 6.18 -11.04 -42.09
C MET A 1 5.71 -12.37 -42.69
N LYS A 2 6.61 -13.10 -43.36
CA LYS A 2 6.38 -14.50 -43.80
C LYS A 2 7.18 -15.39 -42.83
N ASN A 3 6.54 -16.41 -42.28
CA ASN A 3 6.96 -17.29 -41.17
C ASN A 3 6.64 -16.76 -39.76
N GLN A 4 5.35 -16.82 -39.38
CA GLN A 4 5.02 -17.03 -37.97
C GLN A 4 5.33 -18.49 -37.67
N ALA A 5 6.34 -18.76 -36.84
CA ALA A 5 6.48 -20.07 -36.25
C ALA A 5 5.19 -20.36 -35.46
N ILE A 6 4.51 -21.45 -35.79
CA ILE A 6 3.30 -21.87 -35.09
C ILE A 6 3.78 -22.54 -33.80
N PHE A 7 3.76 -21.81 -32.70
CA PHE A 7 3.96 -22.39 -31.38
C PHE A 7 2.62 -22.91 -30.85
N ASN A 8 2.65 -24.00 -30.08
CA ASN A 8 1.46 -24.47 -29.38
C ASN A 8 1.23 -23.61 -28.15
N VAL A 9 0.04 -23.03 -28.05
CA VAL A 9 -0.40 -22.31 -26.84
C VAL A 9 -0.55 -23.34 -25.71
N SER A 10 0.12 -23.10 -24.59
CA SER A 10 -0.02 -23.93 -23.40
C SER A 10 -1.46 -23.90 -22.90
N GLN A 11 -2.07 -25.07 -22.67
CA GLN A 11 -3.41 -25.15 -22.10
C GLN A 11 -3.39 -25.14 -20.56
N ASP A 12 -2.23 -25.27 -19.92
CA ASP A 12 -2.10 -25.56 -18.49
C ASP A 12 -1.99 -24.33 -17.58
N PHE A 13 -2.31 -23.13 -18.08
CA PHE A 13 -2.30 -21.92 -17.26
C PHE A 13 -3.42 -21.95 -16.22
N LEU A 14 -3.11 -21.49 -15.00
CA LEU A 14 -4.12 -21.22 -14.00
C LEU A 14 -5.01 -20.06 -14.48
N LYS A 15 -6.31 -20.16 -14.19
CA LYS A 15 -7.25 -19.04 -14.37
C LYS A 15 -7.49 -18.36 -13.04
N GLU A 16 -7.47 -17.04 -13.06
CA GLU A 16 -7.91 -16.23 -11.92
C GLU A 16 -9.40 -16.47 -11.65
N MET A 17 -9.76 -16.52 -10.36
CA MET A 17 -11.17 -16.49 -9.99
C MET A 17 -11.77 -15.13 -10.34
N SER A 18 -13.00 -15.14 -10.88
CA SER A 18 -13.74 -13.93 -11.18
C SER A 18 -13.90 -13.05 -9.94
N LEU A 19 -13.67 -11.74 -10.09
CA LEU A 19 -13.98 -10.77 -9.03
C LEU A 19 -15.46 -10.81 -8.61
N HIS A 20 -16.36 -11.23 -9.51
CA HIS A 20 -17.77 -11.44 -9.20
C HIS A 20 -18.00 -12.51 -8.12
N ASP A 21 -17.07 -13.46 -7.97
CA ASP A 21 -17.20 -14.57 -7.06
C ASP A 21 -16.43 -14.39 -5.75
N VAL A 22 -15.66 -13.31 -5.59
CA VAL A 22 -14.82 -13.04 -4.41
C VAL A 22 -15.31 -11.81 -3.65
N ARG A 23 -15.61 -11.96 -2.35
CA ARG A 23 -15.98 -10.84 -1.46
C ARG A 23 -15.01 -10.77 -0.29
N LEU A 24 -14.45 -9.59 -0.06
CA LEU A 24 -13.58 -9.34 1.09
C LEU A 24 -14.42 -9.23 2.37
N ASP A 25 -13.89 -9.73 3.49
CA ASP A 25 -14.55 -9.64 4.79
C ASP A 25 -14.60 -8.16 5.25
N PRO A 26 -15.77 -7.63 5.68
CA PRO A 26 -15.92 -6.24 6.13
C PRO A 26 -15.00 -5.80 7.27
N ASN A 27 -14.48 -6.73 8.07
CA ASN A 27 -13.56 -6.45 9.17
C ASN A 27 -12.09 -6.45 8.73
N SER A 28 -11.80 -6.75 7.47
CA SER A 28 -10.43 -6.79 6.95
C SER A 28 -9.92 -5.40 6.55
N LEU A 29 -8.60 -5.19 6.68
CA LEU A 29 -7.92 -4.00 6.15
C LEU A 29 -8.17 -3.81 4.65
N HIS A 30 -8.14 -4.90 3.89
CA HIS A 30 -8.34 -4.91 2.44
C HIS A 30 -9.74 -4.41 2.06
N TRP A 31 -10.78 -4.85 2.77
CA TRP A 31 -12.13 -4.36 2.54
C TRP A 31 -12.23 -2.86 2.84
N ARG A 32 -11.66 -2.39 3.97
CA ARG A 32 -11.65 -0.96 4.29
C ARG A 32 -10.95 -0.14 3.21
N ALA A 33 -9.81 -0.60 2.70
CA ALA A 33 -9.09 0.08 1.61
C ALA A 33 -9.91 0.12 0.30
N GLN A 34 -10.62 -0.98 -0.02
CA GLN A 34 -11.57 -1.03 -1.14
C GLN A 34 -12.72 -0.03 -0.95
N GLN A 35 -13.30 0.08 0.26
CA GLN A 35 -14.38 1.02 0.53
C GLN A 35 -13.94 2.48 0.43
N THR A 36 -12.78 2.84 1.00
CA THR A 36 -12.22 4.19 0.86
C THR A 36 -12.04 4.57 -0.62
N ASN A 37 -11.67 3.61 -1.47
CA ASN A 37 -11.57 3.85 -2.91
C ASN A 37 -12.93 3.89 -3.61
N LEU A 38 -13.89 3.07 -3.19
CA LEU A 38 -15.27 3.13 -3.68
C LEU A 38 -15.88 4.51 -3.42
N GLU A 39 -15.71 5.04 -2.22
CA GLU A 39 -16.15 6.40 -1.86
C GLU A 39 -15.53 7.44 -2.79
N PHE A 40 -14.23 7.32 -3.10
CA PHE A 40 -13.56 8.23 -4.04
C PHE A 40 -14.15 8.15 -5.46
N LEU A 41 -14.33 6.93 -6.01
CA LEU A 41 -14.95 6.76 -7.33
C LEU A 41 -16.37 7.35 -7.36
N LEU A 42 -17.10 7.29 -6.24
CA LEU A 42 -18.41 7.92 -6.06
C LEU A 42 -18.36 9.42 -5.71
N MET A 43 -17.20 10.03 -5.55
CA MET A 43 -17.06 11.49 -5.49
C MET A 43 -16.89 12.11 -6.88
N LEU A 44 -16.48 11.32 -7.88
CA LEU A 44 -16.18 11.82 -9.21
C LEU A 44 -17.44 12.00 -10.05
N ASP A 45 -17.58 13.19 -10.61
CA ASP A 45 -18.68 13.59 -11.47
C ASP A 45 -18.41 13.20 -12.92
N VAL A 46 -19.38 12.54 -13.56
CA VAL A 46 -19.22 12.02 -14.92
C VAL A 46 -19.07 13.14 -15.93
N ASP A 47 -19.78 14.27 -15.76
CA ASP A 47 -19.69 15.39 -16.69
C ASP A 47 -18.32 16.06 -16.65
N ASN A 48 -17.74 16.20 -15.45
CA ASN A 48 -16.36 16.66 -15.27
C ASN A 48 -15.34 15.69 -15.88
N LEU A 49 -15.50 14.36 -15.67
CA LEU A 49 -14.61 13.34 -16.25
C LEU A 49 -14.57 13.44 -17.78
N VAL A 50 -15.73 13.49 -18.43
CA VAL A 50 -15.79 13.48 -19.91
C VAL A 50 -15.73 14.87 -20.55
N TRP A 51 -15.51 15.91 -19.76
CA TRP A 51 -15.54 17.31 -20.22
C TRP A 51 -14.61 17.55 -21.41
N SER A 52 -13.35 17.12 -21.29
CA SER A 52 -12.32 17.32 -22.34
C SER A 52 -12.62 16.51 -23.60
N PHE A 53 -13.21 15.31 -23.47
CA PHE A 53 -13.65 14.51 -24.61
C PHE A 53 -14.78 15.19 -25.39
N ARG A 54 -15.78 15.71 -24.68
CA ARG A 54 -16.88 16.47 -25.29
C ARG A 54 -16.37 17.73 -25.97
N LYS A 55 -15.42 18.43 -25.35
CA LYS A 55 -14.77 19.61 -25.93
C LYS A 55 -14.08 19.27 -27.26
N THR A 56 -13.30 18.19 -27.30
CA THR A 56 -12.63 17.70 -28.51
C THR A 56 -13.62 17.26 -29.59
N ALA A 57 -14.74 16.64 -29.21
CA ALA A 57 -15.78 16.21 -30.14
C ALA A 57 -16.70 17.36 -30.65
N GLY A 58 -16.58 18.58 -30.10
CA GLY A 58 -17.47 19.69 -30.41
C GLY A 58 -18.89 19.51 -29.86
N LEU A 59 -19.04 18.80 -28.74
CA LEU A 59 -20.29 18.62 -28.01
C LEU A 59 -20.42 19.64 -26.86
N PRO A 60 -21.65 19.89 -26.33
CA PRO A 60 -21.83 20.68 -25.11
C PRO A 60 -21.03 20.10 -23.95
N THR A 61 -20.39 20.95 -23.15
CA THR A 61 -19.52 20.55 -22.04
C THR A 61 -20.10 20.99 -20.68
N PRO A 62 -21.13 20.33 -20.15
CA PRO A 62 -21.59 20.60 -18.78
C PRO A 62 -20.48 20.29 -17.77
N GLY A 63 -20.51 20.96 -16.61
CA GLY A 63 -19.46 20.84 -15.61
C GLY A 63 -18.17 21.59 -15.94
N LYS A 64 -17.06 21.17 -15.34
CA LYS A 64 -15.71 21.73 -15.51
C LYS A 64 -14.67 20.60 -15.56
N PRO A 65 -13.54 20.76 -16.27
CA PRO A 65 -12.50 19.75 -16.22
C PRO A 65 -11.94 19.62 -14.80
N TYR A 66 -11.46 18.43 -14.45
CA TYR A 66 -10.65 18.22 -13.26
C TYR A 66 -9.29 18.90 -13.38
N GLY A 67 -8.63 19.16 -12.24
CA GLY A 67 -7.30 19.78 -12.21
C GLY A 67 -6.16 18.77 -12.44
N GLY A 68 -4.96 19.18 -12.07
CA GLY A 68 -3.77 18.33 -12.17
C GLY A 68 -3.46 17.93 -13.62
N TRP A 69 -3.17 16.65 -13.86
CA TRP A 69 -2.86 16.16 -15.22
C TRP A 69 -4.10 16.02 -16.12
N GLU A 70 -5.31 16.14 -15.55
CA GLU A 70 -6.58 16.17 -16.28
C GLU A 70 -7.03 17.60 -16.66
N ASP A 71 -6.26 18.63 -16.29
CA ASP A 71 -6.54 20.01 -16.69
C ASP A 71 -6.69 20.11 -18.22
N GLN A 72 -7.56 21.01 -18.69
CA GLN A 72 -7.83 21.21 -20.11
C GLN A 72 -6.58 21.52 -20.96
N LYS A 73 -5.51 22.04 -20.35
CA LYS A 73 -4.22 22.31 -21.00
C LYS A 73 -3.22 21.16 -20.87
N GLY A 74 -3.47 20.18 -19.99
CA GLY A 74 -2.60 19.03 -19.78
C GLY A 74 -2.54 18.15 -21.03
N GLU A 75 -1.34 17.80 -21.48
CA GLU A 75 -1.16 16.93 -22.66
C GLU A 75 -1.51 15.45 -22.36
N LEU A 76 -1.57 15.05 -21.08
CA LEU A 76 -2.00 13.72 -20.63
C LEU A 76 -3.50 13.56 -20.40
N ARG A 77 -4.28 14.66 -20.41
CA ARG A 77 -5.72 14.65 -20.08
C ARG A 77 -6.47 13.51 -20.78
N GLY A 78 -7.45 12.94 -20.09
CA GLY A 78 -8.19 11.74 -20.48
C GLY A 78 -7.54 10.43 -20.05
N HIS A 79 -6.28 10.42 -19.59
CA HIS A 79 -5.64 9.19 -19.13
C HIS A 79 -6.32 8.63 -17.87
N PHE A 80 -6.70 9.48 -16.93
CA PHE A 80 -7.37 9.06 -15.71
C PHE A 80 -8.79 8.58 -16.02
N VAL A 81 -9.47 9.13 -17.03
CA VAL A 81 -10.78 8.63 -17.47
C VAL A 81 -10.70 7.18 -17.96
N GLY A 82 -9.62 6.82 -18.64
CA GLY A 82 -9.31 5.42 -18.97
C GLY A 82 -9.17 4.54 -17.71
N HIS A 83 -8.38 4.99 -16.74
CA HIS A 83 -8.22 4.31 -15.45
C HIS A 83 -9.54 4.21 -14.67
N PHE A 84 -10.36 5.26 -14.68
CA PHE A 84 -11.67 5.28 -14.03
C PHE A 84 -12.59 4.20 -14.60
N MET A 85 -12.59 4.00 -15.92
CA MET A 85 -13.35 2.90 -16.54
C MET A 85 -12.85 1.54 -16.07
N SER A 86 -11.53 1.29 -16.02
CA SER A 86 -10.98 0.04 -15.48
C SER A 86 -11.33 -0.15 -14.00
N ALA A 87 -11.13 0.88 -13.18
CA ALA A 87 -11.34 0.86 -11.74
C ALA A 87 -12.81 0.61 -11.41
N THR A 88 -13.75 1.30 -12.06
CA THR A 88 -15.19 1.11 -11.82
C THR A 88 -15.69 -0.26 -12.28
N ALA A 89 -15.19 -0.80 -13.40
CA ALA A 89 -15.53 -2.16 -13.82
C ALA A 89 -15.08 -3.21 -12.77
N ARG A 90 -13.85 -3.08 -12.27
CA ARG A 90 -13.31 -3.96 -11.21
C ARG A 90 -14.01 -3.78 -9.87
N MET A 91 -14.32 -2.54 -9.51
CA MET A 91 -15.03 -2.22 -8.27
C MET A 91 -16.44 -2.79 -8.30
N TRP A 92 -17.16 -2.63 -9.42
CA TRP A 92 -18.48 -3.21 -9.60
C TRP A 92 -18.44 -4.74 -9.55
N ALA A 93 -17.49 -5.39 -10.21
CA ALA A 93 -17.34 -6.84 -10.11
C ALA A 93 -17.04 -7.30 -8.67
N SER A 94 -16.22 -6.55 -7.93
CA SER A 94 -15.84 -6.88 -6.55
C SER A 94 -16.94 -6.66 -5.52
N THR A 95 -17.90 -5.76 -5.79
CA THR A 95 -18.86 -5.28 -4.76
C THR A 95 -20.33 -5.42 -5.16
N HIS A 96 -20.63 -5.52 -6.45
CA HIS A 96 -21.96 -5.34 -7.03
C HIS A 96 -22.66 -4.04 -6.60
N ASN A 97 -21.91 -2.95 -6.40
CA ASN A 97 -22.50 -1.66 -6.08
C ASN A 97 -23.22 -1.06 -7.31
N ASP A 98 -24.54 -0.94 -7.26
CA ASP A 98 -25.35 -0.45 -8.38
C ASP A 98 -25.06 1.01 -8.74
N THR A 99 -24.75 1.87 -7.77
CA THR A 99 -24.39 3.28 -8.02
C THR A 99 -23.11 3.38 -8.86
N VAL A 100 -22.12 2.52 -8.63
CA VAL A 100 -20.91 2.45 -9.49
C VAL A 100 -21.29 2.00 -10.90
N LYS A 101 -22.17 0.99 -11.02
CA LYS A 101 -22.65 0.48 -12.32
C LYS A 101 -23.31 1.59 -13.14
N GLU A 102 -24.14 2.41 -12.52
CA GLU A 102 -24.79 3.54 -13.16
C GLU A 102 -23.75 4.56 -13.66
N ARG A 103 -22.81 4.96 -12.81
CA ARG A 103 -21.77 5.95 -13.16
C ARG A 103 -20.85 5.48 -14.29
N MET A 104 -20.38 4.24 -14.22
CA MET A 104 -19.50 3.71 -15.26
C MET A 104 -20.23 3.57 -16.60
N SER A 105 -21.51 3.18 -16.59
CA SER A 105 -22.34 3.10 -17.79
C SER A 105 -22.59 4.49 -18.39
N ALA A 106 -22.83 5.50 -17.55
CA ALA A 106 -22.97 6.88 -17.98
C ALA A 106 -21.69 7.45 -18.61
N ALA A 107 -20.53 7.15 -18.03
CA ALA A 107 -19.23 7.55 -18.59
C ALA A 107 -19.00 6.92 -19.98
N VAL A 108 -19.20 5.59 -20.12
CA VAL A 108 -19.08 4.89 -21.41
C VAL A 108 -20.06 5.48 -22.44
N SER A 109 -21.31 5.73 -22.05
CA SER A 109 -22.33 6.31 -22.93
C SER A 109 -21.93 7.70 -23.43
N ALA A 110 -21.42 8.56 -22.54
CA ALA A 110 -20.97 9.91 -22.91
C ALA A 110 -19.74 9.88 -23.82
N LEU A 111 -18.78 8.99 -23.57
CA LEU A 111 -17.63 8.77 -24.44
C LEU A 111 -18.03 8.21 -25.81
N SER A 112 -19.02 7.31 -25.85
CA SER A 112 -19.58 6.77 -27.09
C SER A 112 -20.17 7.88 -27.96
N ALA A 113 -20.94 8.80 -27.37
CA ALA A 113 -21.47 9.96 -28.08
C ALA A 113 -20.35 10.85 -28.66
N CYS A 114 -19.24 11.02 -27.94
CA CYS A 114 -18.06 11.74 -28.44
C CYS A 114 -17.43 11.03 -29.65
N GLN A 115 -17.17 9.73 -29.55
CA GLN A 115 -16.58 8.93 -30.64
C GLN A 115 -17.49 8.93 -31.89
N GLN A 116 -18.81 8.80 -31.70
CA GLN A 116 -19.78 8.86 -32.79
C GLN A 116 -19.82 10.23 -33.46
N LYS A 117 -19.77 11.32 -32.69
CA LYS A 117 -19.76 12.68 -33.23
C LYS A 117 -18.50 12.96 -34.07
N ILE A 118 -17.35 12.44 -33.64
CA ILE A 118 -16.09 12.54 -34.40
C ILE A 118 -16.17 11.69 -35.69
N GLY A 119 -16.81 10.51 -35.63
CA GLY A 119 -17.19 9.73 -36.81
C GLY A 119 -16.06 8.95 -37.48
N THR A 120 -14.84 8.94 -36.92
CA THR A 120 -13.66 8.27 -37.50
C THR A 120 -13.20 7.03 -36.73
N GLY A 121 -13.77 6.76 -35.56
CA GLY A 121 -13.28 5.79 -34.59
C GLY A 121 -12.32 6.37 -33.56
N TYR A 122 -11.81 7.58 -33.79
CA TYR A 122 -10.97 8.28 -32.84
C TYR A 122 -11.73 8.68 -31.56
N LEU A 123 -11.12 8.42 -30.40
CA LEU A 123 -11.60 8.85 -29.10
C LEU A 123 -10.40 9.26 -28.23
N SER A 124 -10.36 10.53 -27.84
CA SER A 124 -9.40 11.08 -26.89
C SER A 124 -9.94 12.40 -26.32
N ALA A 125 -9.36 12.86 -25.22
CA ALA A 125 -9.60 14.18 -24.63
C ALA A 125 -8.77 15.30 -25.30
N PHE A 126 -7.97 14.96 -26.31
CA PHE A 126 -7.14 15.89 -27.07
C PHE A 126 -7.27 15.65 -28.58
N PRO A 127 -6.92 16.63 -29.44
CA PRO A 127 -6.99 16.45 -30.89
C PRO A 127 -5.86 15.53 -31.41
N THR A 128 -6.03 15.03 -32.65
CA THR A 128 -5.09 14.10 -33.29
C THR A 128 -3.68 14.66 -33.50
N GLU A 129 -3.51 15.98 -33.42
CA GLU A 129 -2.23 16.70 -33.58
C GLU A 129 -1.14 16.21 -32.62
N LEU A 130 -1.50 15.77 -31.41
CA LEU A 130 -0.51 15.20 -30.48
C LEU A 130 0.14 13.93 -31.04
N PHE A 131 -0.61 13.12 -31.79
CA PHE A 131 -0.06 11.97 -32.49
C PHE A 131 0.80 12.39 -33.69
N ASP A 132 0.42 13.44 -34.40
CA ASP A 132 1.23 13.97 -35.49
C ASP A 132 2.61 14.42 -34.96
N ARG A 133 2.67 15.02 -33.77
CA ARG A 133 3.91 15.38 -33.07
C ARG A 133 4.74 14.17 -32.69
N VAL A 134 4.17 13.19 -31.97
CA VAL A 134 4.96 12.03 -31.48
C VAL A 134 5.52 11.20 -32.63
N GLU A 135 4.72 10.96 -33.68
CA GLU A 135 5.12 10.21 -34.88
C GLU A 135 6.13 11.00 -35.74
N ALA A 136 6.10 12.33 -35.60
CA ALA A 136 7.11 13.22 -36.14
C ALA A 136 8.37 13.35 -35.25
N ILE A 137 8.48 12.62 -34.13
CA ILE A 137 9.54 12.76 -33.10
C ILE A 137 9.70 14.23 -32.68
N LYS A 138 8.57 14.89 -32.44
CA LYS A 138 8.51 16.20 -31.82
C LYS A 138 8.10 16.05 -30.36
N PRO A 139 8.57 16.92 -29.46
CA PRO A 139 8.18 16.86 -28.05
C PRO A 139 6.66 16.88 -27.91
N VAL A 140 6.12 15.97 -27.11
CA VAL A 140 4.70 15.89 -26.68
C VAL A 140 4.61 14.87 -25.54
N TRP A 141 3.70 15.06 -24.60
CA TRP A 141 3.56 14.15 -23.46
C TRP A 141 2.72 12.92 -23.79
N ALA A 142 3.40 11.80 -24.08
CA ALA A 142 2.90 10.42 -24.04
C ALA A 142 1.45 10.16 -24.55
N PRO A 143 1.09 10.57 -25.78
CA PRO A 143 -0.28 10.41 -26.27
C PRO A 143 -0.70 8.93 -26.44
N TYR A 144 0.25 8.03 -26.76
CA TYR A 144 -0.03 6.58 -26.83
C TYR A 144 -0.30 5.96 -25.46
N TYR A 145 0.36 6.45 -24.40
CA TYR A 145 0.05 6.04 -23.02
C TYR A 145 -1.40 6.35 -22.65
N THR A 146 -1.90 7.55 -22.97
CA THR A 146 -3.27 7.96 -22.67
C THR A 146 -4.27 7.09 -23.40
N ILE A 147 -4.02 6.81 -24.67
CA ILE A 147 -4.86 5.92 -25.47
C ILE A 147 -4.88 4.50 -24.94
N HIS A 148 -3.72 3.97 -24.52
CA HIS A 148 -3.68 2.67 -23.85
C HIS A 148 -4.66 2.63 -22.66
N LYS A 149 -4.72 3.67 -21.81
CA LYS A 149 -5.66 3.68 -20.67
C LYS A 149 -7.11 3.66 -21.12
N ILE A 150 -7.46 4.43 -22.15
CA ILE A 150 -8.83 4.47 -22.69
C ILE A 150 -9.21 3.09 -23.27
N LEU A 151 -8.32 2.48 -24.07
CA LEU A 151 -8.53 1.15 -24.63
C LEU A 151 -8.67 0.10 -23.53
N ALA A 152 -7.80 0.12 -22.53
CA ALA A 152 -7.83 -0.83 -21.42
C ALA A 152 -9.12 -0.67 -20.60
N GLY A 153 -9.53 0.56 -20.31
CA GLY A 153 -10.79 0.84 -19.61
C GLY A 153 -12.02 0.37 -20.37
N LEU A 154 -12.10 0.62 -21.68
CA LEU A 154 -13.20 0.11 -22.51
C LEU A 154 -13.21 -1.42 -22.59
N LEU A 155 -12.04 -2.04 -22.69
CA LEU A 155 -11.93 -3.50 -22.70
C LEU A 155 -12.37 -4.09 -21.35
N ASP A 156 -11.95 -3.50 -20.23
CA ASP A 156 -12.32 -3.93 -18.88
C ASP A 156 -13.83 -3.80 -18.63
N GLN A 157 -14.47 -2.74 -19.16
CA GLN A 157 -15.93 -2.59 -19.13
C GLN A 157 -16.66 -3.72 -19.85
N TYR A 158 -16.09 -4.26 -20.94
CA TYR A 158 -16.63 -5.45 -21.58
C TYR A 158 -16.32 -6.73 -20.79
N THR A 159 -15.06 -6.98 -20.45
CA THR A 159 -14.64 -8.26 -19.87
C THR A 159 -15.13 -8.49 -18.45
N LEU A 160 -15.43 -7.43 -17.70
CA LEU A 160 -15.89 -7.50 -16.32
C LEU A 160 -17.36 -7.13 -16.16
N ALA A 161 -17.94 -6.38 -17.09
CA ALA A 161 -19.32 -5.89 -16.98
C ALA A 161 -20.22 -6.14 -18.19
N ASP A 162 -19.77 -6.98 -19.13
CA ASP A 162 -20.52 -7.37 -20.32
C ASP A 162 -21.02 -6.17 -21.15
N ASN A 163 -20.33 -5.03 -21.09
CA ASN A 163 -20.70 -3.83 -21.80
C ASN A 163 -20.34 -3.94 -23.29
N VAL A 164 -21.30 -4.43 -24.09
CA VAL A 164 -21.12 -4.61 -25.55
C VAL A 164 -20.89 -3.29 -26.29
N GLN A 165 -21.38 -2.16 -25.78
CA GLN A 165 -21.09 -0.84 -26.37
C GLN A 165 -19.59 -0.52 -26.25
N ALA A 166 -18.99 -0.80 -25.08
CA ALA A 166 -17.56 -0.59 -24.86
C ALA A 166 -16.70 -1.46 -25.79
N LEU A 167 -17.08 -2.72 -26.05
CA LEU A 167 -16.41 -3.58 -27.03
C LEU A 167 -16.44 -2.98 -28.44
N LYS A 168 -17.59 -2.47 -28.89
CA LYS A 168 -17.70 -1.81 -30.20
C LYS A 168 -16.80 -0.58 -30.28
N MET A 169 -16.76 0.21 -29.21
CA MET A 169 -15.92 1.42 -29.14
C MET A 169 -14.43 1.09 -29.22
N VAL A 170 -13.96 0.12 -28.43
CA VAL A 170 -12.53 -0.27 -28.43
C VAL A 170 -12.10 -0.85 -29.77
N THR A 171 -12.92 -1.71 -30.40
CA THR A 171 -12.61 -2.25 -31.74
C THR A 171 -12.52 -1.14 -32.79
N TRP A 172 -13.50 -0.21 -32.81
CA TRP A 172 -13.48 0.91 -33.76
C TRP A 172 -12.28 1.84 -33.55
N MET A 173 -11.89 2.02 -32.29
CA MET A 173 -10.72 2.82 -31.93
C MET A 173 -9.41 2.13 -32.35
N VAL A 174 -9.30 0.82 -32.18
CA VAL A 174 -8.15 0.05 -32.66
C VAL A 174 -8.07 0.04 -34.18
N ASP A 175 -9.19 -0.03 -34.91
CA ASP A 175 -9.20 0.13 -36.38
C ASP A 175 -8.61 1.50 -36.81
N TYR A 176 -8.95 2.58 -36.10
CA TYR A 176 -8.37 3.91 -36.36
C TYR A 176 -6.85 3.90 -36.15
N PHE A 177 -6.37 3.41 -35.01
CA PHE A 177 -4.93 3.40 -34.70
C PHE A 177 -4.14 2.40 -35.55
N TYR A 178 -4.76 1.29 -35.96
CA TYR A 178 -4.17 0.37 -36.92
C TYR A 178 -3.85 1.09 -38.24
N ASN A 179 -4.84 1.75 -38.83
CA ASN A 179 -4.65 2.50 -40.08
C ASN A 179 -3.63 3.62 -39.90
N ARG A 180 -3.67 4.33 -38.78
CA ARG A 180 -2.72 5.40 -38.47
C ARG A 180 -1.27 4.90 -38.39
N VAL A 181 -1.01 3.85 -37.62
CA VAL A 181 0.34 3.28 -37.48
C VAL A 181 0.82 2.70 -38.81
N GLN A 182 -0.04 2.03 -39.59
CA GLN A 182 0.31 1.59 -40.94
C GLN A 182 0.72 2.79 -41.82
N ASN A 183 -0.01 3.90 -41.77
CA ASN A 183 0.35 5.11 -42.50
C ASN A 183 1.69 5.71 -42.06
N VAL A 184 2.02 5.68 -40.76
CA VAL A 184 3.35 6.11 -40.25
C VAL A 184 4.45 5.23 -40.83
N VAL A 185 4.28 3.91 -40.80
CA VAL A 185 5.25 2.95 -41.33
C VAL A 185 5.43 3.12 -42.84
N SER A 186 4.34 3.31 -43.59
CA SER A 186 4.38 3.52 -45.04
C SER A 186 4.95 4.88 -45.44
N ARG A 187 4.64 5.94 -44.69
CA ARG A 187 5.10 7.31 -44.99
C ARG A 187 6.55 7.56 -44.58
N TYR A 188 6.97 6.98 -43.45
CA TYR A 188 8.30 7.19 -42.90
C TYR A 188 9.13 5.91 -42.95
N SER A 189 8.94 5.00 -41.98
CA SER A 189 9.55 3.67 -41.93
C SER A 189 9.07 2.92 -40.67
N LEU A 190 9.36 1.62 -40.61
CA LEU A 190 9.18 0.85 -39.37
C LEU A 190 10.10 1.35 -38.24
N GLU A 191 11.34 1.72 -38.57
CA GLU A 191 12.28 2.31 -37.62
C GLU A 191 11.73 3.62 -37.03
N ARG A 192 11.13 4.48 -37.85
CA ARG A 192 10.50 5.72 -37.39
C ARG A 192 9.43 5.45 -36.34
N HIS A 193 8.59 4.43 -36.56
CA HIS A 193 7.57 4.02 -35.59
C HIS A 193 8.23 3.66 -34.26
N TYR A 194 9.24 2.78 -34.24
CA TYR A 194 9.92 2.40 -32.99
C TYR A 194 10.67 3.56 -32.31
N LEU A 195 11.25 4.49 -33.08
CA LEU A 195 11.85 5.71 -32.52
C LEU A 195 10.80 6.59 -31.82
N SER A 196 9.58 6.69 -32.37
CA SER A 196 8.48 7.43 -31.71
C SER A 196 8.08 6.79 -30.38
N LEU A 197 8.21 5.46 -30.23
CA LEU A 197 7.95 4.74 -28.99
C LEU A 197 9.05 4.90 -27.92
N ASN A 198 10.07 5.73 -28.16
CA ASN A 198 10.91 6.24 -27.07
C ASN A 198 10.17 7.31 -26.23
N THR A 199 9.08 7.86 -26.75
CA THR A 199 8.03 8.48 -25.92
C THR A 199 7.11 7.38 -25.40
N GLU A 200 6.72 7.47 -24.13
CA GLU A 200 5.93 6.45 -23.44
C GLU A 200 4.64 6.08 -24.19
N SER A 201 4.42 4.77 -24.34
CA SER A 201 3.21 4.18 -24.94
C SER A 201 2.38 3.37 -23.95
N GLY A 202 2.86 3.19 -22.71
CA GLY A 202 2.28 2.25 -21.76
C GLY A 202 2.19 0.83 -22.32
N GLY A 203 1.19 0.06 -21.87
CA GLY A 203 0.91 -1.31 -22.34
C GLY A 203 0.01 -1.37 -23.57
N MET A 204 0.32 -0.61 -24.62
CA MET A 204 -0.41 -0.72 -25.90
C MET A 204 -0.36 -2.15 -26.44
N ASN A 205 0.79 -2.83 -26.34
CA ASN A 205 0.91 -4.24 -26.74
C ASN A 205 0.02 -5.15 -25.87
N ASP A 206 0.02 -5.00 -24.54
CA ASP A 206 -0.84 -5.74 -23.60
C ASP A 206 -2.32 -5.68 -24.01
N VAL A 207 -2.90 -4.48 -24.08
CA VAL A 207 -4.33 -4.32 -24.39
C VAL A 207 -4.71 -4.85 -25.77
N LEU A 208 -3.82 -4.76 -26.75
CA LEU A 208 -4.07 -5.26 -28.11
C LEU A 208 -4.02 -6.80 -28.19
N TYR A 209 -3.10 -7.45 -27.47
CA TYR A 209 -3.12 -8.92 -27.35
C TYR A 209 -4.37 -9.40 -26.61
N ARG A 210 -4.77 -8.73 -25.51
CA ARG A 210 -6.02 -9.03 -24.79
C ARG A 210 -7.24 -8.91 -25.71
N LEU A 211 -7.33 -7.83 -26.50
CA LEU A 211 -8.42 -7.64 -27.46
C LEU A 211 -8.41 -8.71 -28.56
N TYR A 212 -7.23 -9.09 -29.07
CA TYR A 212 -7.10 -10.18 -30.03
C TYR A 212 -7.59 -11.51 -29.46
N SER A 213 -7.34 -11.81 -28.18
CA SER A 213 -7.84 -13.03 -27.53
C SER A 213 -9.37 -13.16 -27.57
N ILE A 214 -10.09 -12.03 -27.59
CA ILE A 214 -11.56 -11.97 -27.67
C ILE A 214 -12.04 -11.98 -29.12
N THR A 215 -11.49 -11.09 -29.95
CA THR A 215 -12.02 -10.79 -31.30
C THR A 215 -11.46 -11.69 -32.39
N LYS A 216 -10.26 -12.25 -32.17
CA LYS A 216 -9.47 -12.99 -33.16
C LYS A 216 -9.18 -12.21 -34.46
N ASP A 217 -9.32 -10.89 -34.45
CA ASP A 217 -9.01 -10.05 -35.61
C ASP A 217 -7.49 -9.92 -35.80
N PRO A 218 -6.92 -10.38 -36.93
CA PRO A 218 -5.48 -10.33 -37.17
C PRO A 218 -4.89 -8.91 -37.17
N LYS A 219 -5.69 -7.86 -37.38
CA LYS A 219 -5.23 -6.46 -37.25
C LYS A 219 -4.78 -6.15 -35.84
N HIS A 220 -5.52 -6.63 -34.84
CA HIS A 220 -5.19 -6.42 -33.43
C HIS A 220 -3.85 -7.06 -33.09
N LEU A 221 -3.63 -8.29 -33.56
CA LEU A 221 -2.39 -9.02 -33.38
C LEU A 221 -1.20 -8.30 -34.05
N LEU A 222 -1.37 -7.84 -35.29
CA LEU A 222 -0.32 -7.10 -36.00
C LEU A 222 0.00 -5.78 -35.31
N LEU A 223 -1.01 -5.03 -34.85
CA LEU A 223 -0.77 -3.79 -34.13
C LEU A 223 -0.05 -4.05 -32.81
N ALA A 224 -0.40 -5.12 -32.08
CA ALA A 224 0.29 -5.51 -30.85
C ALA A 224 1.79 -5.72 -31.08
N TYR A 225 2.17 -6.45 -32.14
CA TYR A 225 3.58 -6.63 -32.52
C TYR A 225 4.31 -5.30 -32.78
N LEU A 226 3.64 -4.32 -33.38
CA LEU A 226 4.22 -3.01 -33.64
C LEU A 226 4.45 -2.20 -32.35
N PHE A 227 3.83 -2.57 -31.23
CA PHE A 227 4.03 -1.94 -29.92
C PHE A 227 4.95 -2.74 -28.98
N ASP A 228 5.52 -3.89 -29.38
CA ASP A 228 6.40 -4.71 -28.53
C ASP A 228 7.77 -4.07 -28.22
N LYS A 229 8.09 -2.89 -28.75
CA LYS A 229 9.36 -2.14 -28.54
C LYS A 229 10.62 -3.05 -28.49
N PRO A 230 11.06 -3.61 -29.64
CA PRO A 230 12.17 -4.58 -29.70
C PRO A 230 13.49 -4.09 -29.09
N CYS A 231 13.79 -2.79 -29.10
CA CYS A 231 15.03 -2.26 -28.51
C CYS A 231 15.12 -2.47 -26.99
N PHE A 232 13.99 -2.52 -26.29
CA PHE A 232 13.96 -2.80 -24.85
C PHE A 232 13.82 -4.30 -24.59
N LEU A 233 12.83 -4.96 -25.21
CA LEU A 233 12.64 -6.41 -25.03
C LEU A 233 13.86 -7.22 -25.51
N GLY A 234 14.62 -6.71 -26.49
CA GLY A 234 15.85 -7.32 -26.98
C GLY A 234 16.94 -7.44 -25.91
N VAL A 235 17.06 -6.46 -25.01
CA VAL A 235 17.99 -6.50 -23.86
C VAL A 235 17.63 -7.67 -22.93
N LEU A 236 16.34 -7.83 -22.65
CA LEU A 236 15.82 -8.92 -21.81
C LEU A 236 15.91 -10.28 -22.52
N ALA A 237 15.72 -10.31 -23.84
CA ALA A 237 15.80 -11.51 -24.67
C ALA A 237 17.20 -12.14 -24.65
N ILE A 238 18.25 -11.32 -24.57
CA ILE A 238 19.64 -11.77 -24.42
C ILE A 238 20.06 -11.94 -22.95
N GLN A 239 19.12 -11.81 -22.01
CA GLN A 239 19.34 -11.95 -20.57
C GLN A 239 20.41 -11.00 -20.01
N ALA A 240 20.40 -9.74 -20.45
CA ALA A 240 21.27 -8.69 -19.92
C ALA A 240 20.55 -7.83 -18.86
N ASP A 241 21.17 -7.66 -17.68
CA ASP A 241 20.75 -6.65 -16.67
C ASP A 241 21.30 -5.26 -17.06
N ASP A 242 20.77 -4.71 -18.15
CA ASP A 242 21.11 -3.39 -18.68
C ASP A 242 19.85 -2.50 -18.73
N ILE A 243 19.11 -2.49 -17.61
CA ILE A 243 17.88 -1.69 -17.45
C ILE A 243 18.08 -0.37 -16.69
N SER A 244 19.30 -0.10 -16.21
CA SER A 244 19.64 1.16 -15.54
C SER A 244 19.40 2.36 -16.45
N GLY A 245 18.86 3.44 -15.89
CA GLY A 245 18.53 4.67 -16.62
C GLY A 245 17.22 4.62 -17.41
N PHE A 246 16.56 3.47 -17.54
CA PHE A 246 15.21 3.41 -18.11
C PHE A 246 14.17 3.89 -17.09
N HIS A 247 13.18 4.65 -17.57
CA HIS A 247 11.99 4.99 -16.78
C HIS A 247 11.20 3.71 -16.51
N ALA A 248 11.07 3.34 -15.23
CA ALA A 248 10.56 2.03 -14.83
C ALA A 248 9.12 1.79 -15.33
N ASN A 249 8.21 2.70 -15.00
CA ASN A 249 6.79 2.54 -15.34
C ASN A 249 6.47 2.65 -16.84
N THR A 250 7.36 3.26 -17.65
CA THR A 250 7.24 3.18 -19.12
C THR A 250 7.45 1.76 -19.62
N HIS A 251 8.36 1.01 -19.01
CA HIS A 251 8.88 -0.25 -19.55
C HIS A 251 8.24 -1.50 -18.95
N ILE A 252 7.81 -1.48 -17.68
CA ILE A 252 7.12 -2.64 -17.07
C ILE A 252 5.85 -3.04 -17.85
N PRO A 253 4.97 -2.11 -18.30
CA PRO A 253 3.80 -2.47 -19.11
C PRO A 253 4.15 -3.15 -20.44
N ILE A 254 5.31 -2.82 -21.03
CA ILE A 254 5.79 -3.48 -22.27
C ILE A 254 6.13 -4.94 -21.96
N VAL A 255 6.73 -5.23 -20.80
CA VAL A 255 6.97 -6.60 -20.33
C VAL A 255 5.64 -7.32 -20.09
N VAL A 256 4.64 -6.68 -19.49
CA VAL A 256 3.31 -7.28 -19.34
C VAL A 256 2.71 -7.66 -20.70
N GLY A 257 2.84 -6.79 -21.71
CA GLY A 257 2.40 -7.13 -23.07
C GLY A 257 3.23 -8.25 -23.71
N SER A 258 4.53 -8.36 -23.41
CA SER A 258 5.35 -9.51 -23.77
C SER A 258 4.82 -10.80 -23.14
N GLN A 259 4.44 -10.78 -21.85
CA GLN A 259 3.84 -11.94 -21.19
C GLN A 259 2.50 -12.34 -21.84
N MET A 260 1.65 -11.36 -22.14
CA MET A 260 0.40 -11.61 -22.87
C MET A 260 0.67 -12.19 -24.27
N ARG A 261 1.74 -11.76 -24.96
CA ARG A 261 2.13 -12.37 -26.23
C ARG A 261 2.43 -13.86 -26.08
N TYR A 262 3.17 -14.27 -25.05
CA TYR A 262 3.41 -15.70 -24.78
C TYR A 262 2.09 -16.46 -24.59
N GLU A 263 1.15 -15.90 -23.84
CA GLU A 263 -0.15 -16.53 -23.60
C GLU A 263 -1.01 -16.63 -24.88
N VAL A 264 -0.91 -15.66 -25.78
CA VAL A 264 -1.64 -15.65 -27.06
C VAL A 264 -1.03 -16.55 -28.11
N THR A 265 0.31 -16.56 -28.22
CA THR A 265 1.01 -17.14 -29.38
C THR A 265 1.75 -18.42 -29.05
N GLY A 266 2.06 -18.67 -27.77
CA GLY A 266 2.92 -19.77 -27.32
C GLY A 266 4.42 -19.53 -27.49
N ASP A 267 4.86 -18.34 -27.91
CA ASP A 267 6.27 -18.02 -28.18
C ASP A 267 7.14 -18.07 -26.91
N PRO A 268 8.01 -19.09 -26.74
CA PRO A 268 8.74 -19.31 -25.49
C PRO A 268 9.77 -18.22 -25.18
N LEU A 269 10.18 -17.42 -26.17
CA LEU A 269 11.06 -16.27 -25.95
C LEU A 269 10.41 -15.28 -24.98
N HIS A 270 9.12 -15.04 -25.13
CA HIS A 270 8.39 -14.07 -24.33
C HIS A 270 8.13 -14.56 -22.89
N LYS A 271 8.04 -15.88 -22.70
CA LYS A 271 8.11 -16.48 -21.35
C LYS A 271 9.46 -16.19 -20.70
N ALA A 272 10.56 -16.46 -21.42
CA ALA A 272 11.91 -16.24 -20.91
C ALA A 272 12.18 -14.76 -20.56
N ILE A 273 11.71 -13.83 -21.40
CA ILE A 273 11.78 -12.38 -21.14
C ILE A 273 11.08 -12.02 -19.84
N GLY A 274 9.83 -12.46 -19.66
CA GLY A 274 9.04 -12.16 -18.45
C GLY A 274 9.67 -12.73 -17.18
N THR A 275 10.15 -13.98 -17.24
CA THR A 275 10.83 -14.63 -16.12
C THR A 275 12.11 -13.88 -15.75
N PHE A 276 13.00 -13.66 -16.73
CA PHE A 276 14.27 -12.97 -16.51
C PHE A 276 14.07 -11.54 -15.98
N PHE A 277 13.06 -10.82 -16.48
CA PHE A 277 12.77 -9.46 -16.03
C PHE A 277 12.45 -9.38 -14.54
N LEU A 278 11.58 -10.25 -14.02
CA LEU A 278 11.29 -10.25 -12.58
C LEU A 278 12.53 -10.68 -11.77
N ASP A 279 13.31 -11.63 -12.27
CA ASP A 279 14.53 -12.10 -11.62
C ASP A 279 15.56 -10.96 -11.48
N ILE A 280 15.82 -10.15 -12.52
CA ILE A 280 16.73 -9.00 -12.42
C ILE A 280 16.19 -7.93 -11.49
N VAL A 281 14.90 -7.54 -11.62
CA VAL A 281 14.33 -6.49 -10.78
C VAL A 281 14.41 -6.88 -9.31
N ASN A 282 14.06 -8.12 -8.97
CA ASN A 282 14.10 -8.63 -7.61
C ASN A 282 15.55 -8.77 -7.08
N SER A 283 16.49 -9.21 -7.92
CA SER A 283 17.86 -9.48 -7.51
C SER A 283 18.80 -8.26 -7.51
N SER A 284 18.46 -7.16 -8.20
CA SER A 284 19.34 -5.98 -8.26
C SER A 284 18.66 -4.61 -8.11
N HIS A 285 17.32 -4.49 -8.20
CA HIS A 285 16.61 -3.21 -8.24
C HIS A 285 15.44 -3.06 -7.25
N THR A 286 15.27 -3.99 -6.32
CA THR A 286 14.11 -4.03 -5.40
C THR A 286 14.48 -3.68 -3.96
N TYR A 287 13.66 -2.86 -3.31
CA TYR A 287 13.76 -2.59 -1.87
C TYR A 287 12.93 -3.61 -1.06
N ALA A 288 13.02 -3.56 0.27
CA ALA A 288 12.41 -4.54 1.17
C ALA A 288 10.87 -4.56 1.14
N THR A 289 10.23 -3.54 0.58
CA THR A 289 8.78 -3.49 0.32
C THR A 289 8.37 -4.42 -0.82
N GLY A 290 9.30 -4.85 -1.68
CA GLY A 290 9.04 -5.47 -2.98
C GLY A 290 8.94 -4.48 -4.16
N GLY A 291 8.95 -3.18 -3.88
CA GLY A 291 8.92 -2.11 -4.88
C GLY A 291 10.29 -1.80 -5.48
N THR A 292 10.29 -0.98 -6.52
CA THR A 292 11.48 -0.58 -7.30
C THR A 292 11.35 0.86 -7.76
N SER A 293 12.46 1.40 -8.26
CA SER A 293 12.68 2.76 -8.80
C SER A 293 13.04 3.84 -7.77
N ASP A 294 13.79 4.82 -8.26
CA ASP A 294 14.11 6.08 -7.59
C ASP A 294 13.88 7.21 -8.59
N SER A 295 13.08 8.19 -8.20
CA SER A 295 12.69 9.31 -9.06
C SER A 295 12.14 8.85 -10.43
N GLU A 296 11.38 7.73 -10.46
CA GLU A 296 10.77 7.08 -11.64
C GLU A 296 11.68 6.18 -12.49
N PHE A 297 12.99 6.14 -12.21
CA PHE A 297 13.97 5.39 -13.02
C PHE A 297 14.56 4.21 -12.24
N TRP A 298 15.01 3.18 -12.97
CA TRP A 298 15.94 2.22 -12.40
C TRP A 298 17.34 2.84 -12.34
N THR A 299 18.01 2.66 -11.21
CA THR A 299 19.40 3.11 -11.01
C THR A 299 20.36 1.96 -11.29
N ASN A 300 21.65 2.15 -10.98
CA ASN A 300 22.63 1.09 -11.15
C ASN A 300 22.26 -0.16 -10.32
N PRO A 301 22.44 -1.37 -10.87
CA PRO A 301 22.10 -2.60 -10.18
C PRO A 301 22.92 -2.75 -8.91
N ARG A 302 22.27 -3.20 -7.82
CA ARG A 302 22.89 -3.43 -6.51
C ARG A 302 23.59 -2.18 -5.94
N GLN A 303 22.99 -1.00 -6.12
CA GLN A 303 23.46 0.28 -5.55
C GLN A 303 22.34 1.08 -4.86
N LEU A 304 21.38 0.39 -4.23
CA LEU A 304 20.14 1.00 -3.72
C LEU A 304 20.32 1.80 -2.42
N ALA A 305 21.47 1.72 -1.74
CA ALA A 305 21.63 2.42 -0.47
C ALA A 305 21.66 3.95 -0.62
N GLU A 306 22.20 4.44 -1.74
CA GLU A 306 22.31 5.88 -2.03
C GLU A 306 21.03 6.49 -2.58
N THR A 307 20.11 5.66 -3.04
CA THR A 307 18.81 6.11 -3.55
C THR A 307 17.80 6.35 -2.44
N LEU A 308 18.06 5.94 -1.19
CA LEU A 308 17.11 6.09 -0.07
C LEU A 308 16.81 7.56 0.25
N ASN A 309 15.70 8.08 -0.26
CA ASN A 309 15.28 9.48 -0.20
C ASN A 309 13.74 9.59 -0.09
N THR A 310 13.14 10.70 -0.54
CA THR A 310 11.69 10.95 -0.51
C THR A 310 10.94 10.54 -1.78
N GLU A 311 11.64 10.23 -2.87
CA GLU A 311 11.10 9.92 -4.20
C GLU A 311 11.38 8.47 -4.61
N ASN A 312 11.35 7.53 -3.66
CA ASN A 312 11.46 6.11 -3.96
C ASN A 312 10.11 5.51 -4.35
N GLU A 313 10.15 4.42 -5.11
CA GLU A 313 9.00 3.55 -5.38
C GLU A 313 7.75 4.28 -5.87
N GLU A 314 7.78 4.70 -7.14
CA GLU A 314 6.57 5.14 -7.84
C GLU A 314 5.49 4.04 -7.74
N SER A 315 4.30 4.37 -7.23
CA SER A 315 3.27 3.35 -6.98
C SER A 315 2.82 2.59 -8.23
N CYS A 316 2.89 3.21 -9.42
CA CYS A 316 2.59 2.55 -10.69
C CYS A 316 3.57 1.40 -11.02
N THR A 317 4.84 1.51 -10.61
CA THR A 317 5.83 0.44 -10.86
C THR A 317 5.41 -0.80 -10.09
N THR A 318 5.05 -0.64 -8.81
CA THR A 318 4.53 -1.71 -7.97
C THR A 318 3.27 -2.33 -8.58
N TYR A 319 2.30 -1.51 -9.01
CA TYR A 319 1.08 -2.01 -9.68
C TYR A 319 1.39 -2.90 -10.89
N ASN A 320 2.29 -2.46 -11.78
CA ASN A 320 2.63 -3.22 -12.98
C ASN A 320 3.50 -4.44 -12.67
N MET A 321 4.40 -4.36 -11.69
CA MET A 321 5.18 -5.52 -11.22
C MET A 321 4.29 -6.62 -10.62
N LEU A 322 3.20 -6.25 -9.94
CA LEU A 322 2.19 -7.21 -9.48
C LEU A 322 1.52 -7.93 -10.65
N LYS A 323 1.27 -7.27 -11.78
CA LYS A 323 0.80 -7.95 -13.02
C LYS A 323 1.86 -8.94 -13.52
N VAL A 324 3.13 -8.54 -13.56
CA VAL A 324 4.24 -9.41 -14.00
C VAL A 324 4.32 -10.69 -13.17
N ALA A 325 4.34 -10.56 -11.84
CA ALA A 325 4.37 -11.69 -10.92
C ALA A 325 3.14 -12.60 -11.06
N ARG A 326 1.96 -12.01 -11.27
CA ARG A 326 0.71 -12.75 -11.47
C ARG A 326 0.74 -13.61 -12.74
N HIS A 327 1.20 -13.09 -13.87
CA HIS A 327 1.37 -13.89 -15.09
C HIS A 327 2.37 -15.03 -14.90
N LEU A 328 3.50 -14.77 -14.24
CA LEU A 328 4.48 -15.84 -13.96
C LEU A 328 3.88 -16.92 -13.05
N PHE A 329 3.12 -16.51 -12.04
CA PHE A 329 2.40 -17.43 -11.17
C PHE A 329 1.41 -18.31 -11.94
N THR A 330 0.61 -17.75 -12.86
CA THR A 330 -0.36 -18.55 -13.63
C THR A 330 0.31 -19.58 -14.53
N TRP A 331 1.56 -19.35 -14.95
CA TRP A 331 2.32 -20.27 -15.79
C TRP A 331 3.04 -21.36 -15.02
N THR A 332 3.66 -21.01 -13.88
CA THR A 332 4.60 -21.89 -13.18
C THR A 332 4.03 -22.46 -11.89
N LYS A 333 3.05 -21.78 -11.29
CA LYS A 333 2.49 -22.09 -9.97
C LYS A 333 3.55 -22.00 -8.86
N GLU A 334 4.65 -21.30 -9.09
CA GLU A 334 5.72 -21.18 -8.10
C GLU A 334 5.34 -20.23 -6.98
N VAL A 335 5.55 -20.67 -5.74
CA VAL A 335 5.22 -19.92 -4.53
C VAL A 335 6.00 -18.60 -4.43
N ALA A 336 7.21 -18.54 -4.99
CA ALA A 336 8.04 -17.33 -5.00
C ALA A 336 7.33 -16.12 -5.64
N TYR A 337 6.54 -16.33 -6.70
CA TYR A 337 5.78 -15.24 -7.34
C TYR A 337 4.58 -14.80 -6.49
N ALA A 338 3.94 -15.73 -5.78
CA ALA A 338 2.89 -15.40 -4.82
C ALA A 338 3.43 -14.67 -3.58
N ASP A 339 4.64 -15.01 -3.12
CA ASP A 339 5.35 -14.34 -2.03
C ASP A 339 5.77 -12.92 -2.43
N TYR A 340 6.28 -12.73 -3.65
CA TYR A 340 6.55 -11.40 -4.20
C TYR A 340 5.27 -10.55 -4.22
N TYR A 341 4.17 -11.13 -4.71
CA TYR A 341 2.87 -10.44 -4.75
C TYR A 341 2.39 -10.04 -3.35
N GLU A 342 2.45 -10.96 -2.38
CA GLU A 342 2.07 -10.69 -0.98
C GLU A 342 2.89 -9.53 -0.40
N ARG A 343 4.21 -9.55 -0.61
CA ARG A 343 5.13 -8.52 -0.12
C ARG A 343 4.83 -7.16 -0.72
N ALA A 344 4.74 -7.05 -2.04
CA ALA A 344 4.53 -5.79 -2.75
C ALA A 344 3.11 -5.23 -2.53
N LEU A 345 2.09 -6.09 -2.40
CA LEU A 345 0.74 -5.68 -2.02
C LEU A 345 0.71 -5.12 -0.60
N THR A 346 1.24 -5.87 0.36
CA THR A 346 1.17 -5.54 1.79
C THR A 346 1.95 -4.28 2.13
N ASN A 347 3.14 -4.12 1.57
CA ASN A 347 4.07 -3.07 1.97
C ASN A 347 4.11 -1.90 0.99
N GLY A 348 3.90 -2.15 -0.30
CA GLY A 348 3.80 -1.13 -1.34
C GLY A 348 2.38 -0.59 -1.44
N VAL A 349 1.47 -1.38 -2.03
CA VAL A 349 0.12 -0.90 -2.39
C VAL A 349 -0.70 -0.46 -1.18
N LEU A 350 -0.80 -1.25 -0.11
CA LEU A 350 -1.61 -0.86 1.06
C LEU A 350 -1.03 0.35 1.81
N SER A 351 0.22 0.74 1.54
CA SER A 351 0.87 1.89 2.17
C SER A 351 0.57 3.23 1.49
N ILE A 352 -0.01 3.24 0.27
CA ILE A 352 -0.14 4.47 -0.53
C ILE A 352 -1.46 5.22 -0.34
N GLN A 353 -2.45 4.66 0.35
CA GLN A 353 -3.72 5.31 0.67
C GLN A 353 -3.65 5.93 2.07
N ARG A 354 -4.04 7.21 2.21
CA ARG A 354 -4.01 7.90 3.51
C ARG A 354 -5.18 7.48 4.38
N GLY A 355 -5.00 6.43 5.17
CA GLY A 355 -6.01 5.97 6.14
C GLY A 355 -7.36 5.68 5.47
N THR A 356 -8.40 6.41 5.88
CA THR A 356 -9.77 6.29 5.31
C THR A 356 -10.19 7.55 4.55
N ASN A 357 -9.23 8.39 4.13
CA ASN A 357 -9.50 9.59 3.36
C ASN A 357 -9.69 9.22 1.87
N PRO A 358 -10.91 9.36 1.31
CA PRO A 358 -11.14 9.02 -0.09
C PRO A 358 -10.36 9.96 -1.01
N GLY A 359 -9.69 9.40 -2.02
CA GLY A 359 -8.98 10.18 -3.04
C GLY A 359 -7.71 10.87 -2.55
N VAL A 360 -7.12 10.41 -1.45
CA VAL A 360 -5.85 10.92 -0.93
C VAL A 360 -4.80 9.81 -0.95
N MET A 361 -3.94 9.86 -1.97
CA MET A 361 -2.92 8.86 -2.25
C MET A 361 -1.57 9.54 -2.56
N ILE A 362 -0.46 8.84 -2.32
CA ILE A 362 0.90 9.29 -2.69
C ILE A 362 1.29 8.81 -4.10
N TYR A 363 2.25 9.52 -4.70
CA TYR A 363 2.92 9.11 -5.93
C TYR A 363 4.10 8.17 -5.65
N MET A 364 5.02 8.65 -4.81
CA MET A 364 6.24 7.96 -4.36
C MET A 364 6.06 7.48 -2.92
N LEU A 365 6.62 6.32 -2.58
CA LEU A 365 6.69 5.79 -1.22
C LEU A 365 8.10 6.03 -0.64
N PRO A 366 8.30 7.05 0.23
CA PRO A 366 9.62 7.41 0.76
C PRO A 366 10.28 6.30 1.57
N LEU A 367 11.58 6.04 1.37
CA LEU A 367 12.36 5.04 2.10
C LEU A 367 13.63 5.59 2.79
N GLY A 368 13.85 6.90 2.73
CA GLY A 368 14.97 7.61 3.35
C GLY A 368 15.00 7.65 4.89
N ALA A 369 15.85 8.54 5.43
CA ALA A 369 16.07 8.70 6.88
C ALA A 369 15.04 9.63 7.44
N GLY A 370 14.22 9.18 8.39
CA GLY A 370 13.24 10.06 8.99
C GLY A 370 12.44 10.82 7.94
N VAL A 371 11.98 10.10 6.92
CA VAL A 371 11.14 10.61 5.85
C VAL A 371 9.67 10.49 6.26
N SER A 372 8.79 11.16 5.54
CA SER A 372 7.34 11.08 5.75
C SER A 372 6.63 11.04 4.42
N LYS A 373 5.54 10.27 4.32
CA LYS A 373 4.67 10.24 3.12
C LYS A 373 4.05 11.61 2.84
N SER A 374 3.93 12.47 3.85
CA SER A 374 3.45 13.85 3.73
C SER A 374 4.51 14.87 3.30
N LYS A 375 5.80 14.49 3.32
CA LYS A 375 6.95 15.37 3.06
C LYS A 375 7.83 14.80 1.94
N SER A 376 7.30 14.82 0.73
CA SER A 376 8.00 14.50 -0.52
C SER A 376 7.69 15.56 -1.58
N TYR A 377 8.31 15.50 -2.75
CA TYR A 377 8.03 16.43 -3.86
C TYR A 377 6.55 16.41 -4.24
N HIS A 378 5.95 15.22 -4.27
CA HIS A 378 4.53 15.02 -4.56
C HIS A 378 3.65 15.13 -3.30
N GLY A 379 4.10 14.57 -2.18
CA GLY A 379 3.31 14.42 -0.96
C GLY A 379 2.01 13.63 -1.18
N TRP A 380 1.01 13.92 -0.34
CA TRP A 380 -0.34 13.44 -0.54
C TRP A 380 -1.04 14.26 -1.63
N GLY A 381 -1.60 13.58 -2.63
CA GLY A 381 -2.45 14.25 -3.60
C GLY A 381 -3.82 14.66 -3.04
N THR A 382 -4.65 15.21 -3.90
CA THR A 382 -5.99 15.70 -3.58
C THR A 382 -7.06 15.02 -4.46
N PRO A 383 -8.33 14.93 -3.99
CA PRO A 383 -9.37 14.23 -4.72
C PRO A 383 -9.71 14.80 -6.12
N PHE A 384 -9.46 16.10 -6.36
CA PHE A 384 -9.98 16.78 -7.55
C PHE A 384 -8.95 17.57 -8.38
N ASP A 385 -7.71 17.72 -7.90
CA ASP A 385 -6.71 18.59 -8.54
C ASP A 385 -5.36 17.90 -8.78
N THR A 386 -5.30 16.57 -8.67
CA THR A 386 -4.05 15.81 -8.75
C THR A 386 -3.96 14.90 -9.99
N PHE A 387 -4.74 13.81 -10.02
CA PHE A 387 -4.87 12.88 -11.15
C PHE A 387 -3.55 12.46 -11.83
N TRP A 388 -2.49 12.23 -11.05
CA TRP A 388 -1.25 11.64 -11.56
C TRP A 388 -1.46 10.23 -12.13
N CYS A 389 -0.48 9.67 -12.85
CA CYS A 389 -0.50 8.24 -13.25
C CYS A 389 -0.77 7.31 -12.05
N CYS A 390 -0.19 7.62 -10.89
CA CYS A 390 -0.35 6.91 -9.62
C CYS A 390 -1.80 6.94 -9.11
N TYR A 391 -2.57 8.00 -9.37
CA TYR A 391 -4.00 8.00 -9.06
C TYR A 391 -4.76 6.97 -9.91
N GLY A 392 -4.39 6.85 -11.18
CA GLY A 392 -4.97 5.85 -12.08
C GLY A 392 -4.70 4.42 -11.63
N THR A 393 -3.45 4.08 -11.36
CA THR A 393 -3.06 2.72 -10.95
C THR A 393 -3.50 2.38 -9.52
N ALA A 394 -3.48 3.34 -8.59
CA ALA A 394 -3.96 3.14 -7.23
C ALA A 394 -5.48 2.87 -7.20
N THR A 395 -6.28 3.66 -7.92
CA THR A 395 -7.74 3.42 -8.01
C THR A 395 -8.05 2.06 -8.62
N GLU A 396 -7.29 1.63 -9.61
CA GLU A 396 -7.37 0.29 -10.17
C GLU A 396 -6.99 -0.81 -9.18
N SER A 397 -5.94 -0.60 -8.37
CA SER A 397 -5.44 -1.56 -7.38
C SER A 397 -6.44 -1.80 -6.26
N PHE A 398 -6.94 -0.72 -5.64
CA PHE A 398 -7.92 -0.81 -4.55
C PHE A 398 -9.29 -1.33 -4.99
N SER A 399 -9.58 -1.29 -6.30
CA SER A 399 -10.81 -1.85 -6.87
C SER A 399 -10.77 -3.36 -7.09
N LYS A 400 -9.61 -4.01 -6.95
CA LYS A 400 -9.40 -5.42 -7.33
C LYS A 400 -8.66 -6.26 -6.29
N LEU A 401 -8.66 -5.85 -5.02
CA LEU A 401 -7.90 -6.54 -3.95
C LEU A 401 -8.28 -8.02 -3.71
N GLY A 402 -9.36 -8.53 -4.34
CA GLY A 402 -9.73 -9.95 -4.34
C GLY A 402 -9.20 -10.77 -5.52
N ASP A 403 -8.62 -10.16 -6.55
CA ASP A 403 -8.33 -10.80 -7.85
C ASP A 403 -7.18 -11.81 -7.83
N THR A 404 -6.35 -11.77 -6.78
CA THR A 404 -5.13 -12.57 -6.67
C THR A 404 -5.14 -13.44 -5.39
N ILE A 405 -6.32 -13.69 -4.83
CA ILE A 405 -6.47 -14.59 -3.68
C ILE A 405 -6.55 -16.06 -4.14
N TYR A 406 -7.31 -16.29 -5.21
CA TYR A 406 -7.73 -17.62 -5.65
C TYR A 406 -7.49 -17.82 -7.15
N PHE A 407 -6.99 -19.00 -7.53
CA PHE A 407 -6.80 -19.41 -8.91
C PHE A 407 -7.29 -20.84 -9.12
N GLU A 408 -7.90 -21.15 -10.25
CA GLU A 408 -8.35 -22.50 -10.59
C GLU A 408 -7.56 -23.10 -11.76
N GLU A 409 -7.33 -24.42 -11.70
CA GLU A 409 -6.81 -25.21 -12.81
C GLU A 409 -7.97 -25.97 -13.46
N ILE A 410 -8.27 -25.70 -14.74
CA ILE A 410 -9.50 -26.19 -15.38
C ILE A 410 -9.33 -27.57 -16.03
N ASN A 411 -8.12 -27.92 -16.47
CA ASN A 411 -7.92 -29.14 -17.27
C ASN A 411 -7.80 -30.43 -16.45
N LYS A 412 -7.63 -30.35 -15.12
CA LYS A 412 -7.33 -31.51 -14.25
C LYS A 412 -8.42 -31.81 -13.20
N GLY A 413 -9.64 -31.33 -13.46
CA GLY A 413 -10.74 -31.36 -12.49
C GLY A 413 -10.75 -30.13 -11.58
N PRO A 414 -11.69 -30.03 -10.62
CA PRO A 414 -11.82 -28.85 -9.77
C PRO A 414 -10.65 -28.76 -8.77
N VAL A 415 -9.62 -28.00 -9.14
CA VAL A 415 -8.43 -27.74 -8.32
C VAL A 415 -8.31 -26.24 -8.10
N LEU A 416 -8.30 -25.82 -6.84
CA LEU A 416 -8.17 -24.42 -6.41
C LEU A 416 -6.82 -24.18 -5.74
N TYR A 417 -6.13 -23.13 -6.13
CA TYR A 417 -4.95 -22.58 -5.47
C TYR A 417 -5.36 -21.37 -4.64
N ILE A 418 -5.07 -21.43 -3.34
CA ILE A 418 -5.28 -20.34 -2.39
C ILE A 418 -3.91 -19.76 -2.06
N ILE A 419 -3.61 -18.57 -2.59
CA ILE A 419 -2.28 -18.00 -2.51
C ILE A 419 -2.18 -16.75 -1.66
N GLN A 420 -3.28 -16.11 -1.28
CA GLN A 420 -3.25 -15.00 -0.32
C GLN A 420 -4.14 -15.33 0.88
N TYR A 421 -3.62 -15.07 2.07
CA TYR A 421 -4.36 -15.22 3.32
C TYR A 421 -5.01 -13.89 3.68
N ILE A 422 -6.12 -13.59 2.99
CA ILE A 422 -6.95 -12.40 3.17
C ILE A 422 -8.38 -12.86 3.50
N SER A 423 -8.94 -12.39 4.62
CA SER A 423 -10.30 -12.76 5.02
C SER A 423 -11.31 -12.43 3.92
N SER A 424 -11.97 -13.46 3.38
CA SER A 424 -12.83 -13.36 2.20
C SER A 424 -13.70 -14.60 2.01
N SER A 425 -14.75 -14.46 1.21
CA SER A 425 -15.57 -15.56 0.71
C SER A 425 -15.43 -15.72 -0.79
N LEU A 426 -15.37 -16.95 -1.27
CA LEU A 426 -15.34 -17.34 -2.68
C LEU A 426 -16.57 -18.20 -3.01
N ASN A 427 -17.35 -17.80 -4.02
CA ASN A 427 -18.33 -18.66 -4.67
C ASN A 427 -17.65 -19.52 -5.74
N TRP A 428 -17.13 -20.69 -5.37
CA TRP A 428 -16.38 -21.52 -6.32
C TRP A 428 -17.32 -22.39 -7.15
N ILE A 429 -17.65 -21.90 -8.36
CA ILE A 429 -18.63 -22.53 -9.26
C ILE A 429 -18.20 -23.94 -9.66
N SER A 430 -16.94 -24.11 -10.11
CA SER A 430 -16.38 -25.40 -10.52
C SER A 430 -16.35 -26.44 -9.38
N GLY A 431 -16.15 -25.98 -8.13
CA GLY A 431 -16.19 -26.81 -6.93
C GLY A 431 -17.60 -27.05 -6.34
N GLN A 432 -18.61 -26.28 -6.78
CA GLN A 432 -20.00 -26.36 -6.31
C GLN A 432 -20.22 -26.07 -4.81
N PHE A 433 -19.35 -25.26 -4.21
CA PHE A 433 -19.50 -24.77 -2.83
C PHE A 433 -19.05 -23.32 -2.68
N MET A 434 -19.47 -22.67 -1.60
CA MET A 434 -18.83 -21.44 -1.16
C MET A 434 -17.77 -21.73 -0.10
N LEU A 435 -16.60 -21.15 -0.28
CA LEU A 435 -15.48 -21.17 0.64
C LEU A 435 -15.45 -19.85 1.41
N ASN A 436 -15.32 -19.91 2.73
CA ASN A 436 -15.06 -18.73 3.56
C ASN A 436 -13.73 -18.92 4.27
N GLN A 437 -12.78 -18.01 4.00
CA GLN A 437 -11.48 -17.91 4.62
C GLN A 437 -11.52 -16.80 5.67
N LYS A 438 -11.26 -17.12 6.93
CA LYS A 438 -11.10 -16.16 8.02
C LYS A 438 -9.66 -16.19 8.51
N VAL A 439 -9.02 -15.04 8.51
CA VAL A 439 -7.66 -14.83 9.01
C VAL A 439 -7.73 -14.10 10.34
N ASP A 440 -7.10 -14.66 11.37
CA ASP A 440 -7.04 -14.02 12.67
C ASP A 440 -6.05 -12.84 12.64
N PRO A 441 -6.32 -11.74 13.38
CA PRO A 441 -5.40 -10.61 13.44
C PRO A 441 -4.02 -11.02 13.94
N VAL A 442 -2.99 -10.64 13.19
CA VAL A 442 -1.59 -10.84 13.60
C VAL A 442 -1.23 -9.82 14.68
N VAL A 443 -0.62 -10.27 15.78
CA VAL A 443 -0.17 -9.43 16.89
C VAL A 443 1.28 -9.76 17.26
N SER A 444 2.05 -8.78 17.74
CA SER A 444 3.49 -8.95 17.98
C SER A 444 3.84 -9.99 19.07
N THR A 445 2.92 -10.24 20.01
CA THR A 445 3.11 -11.18 21.12
C THR A 445 2.80 -12.64 20.77
N ASP A 446 2.21 -12.88 19.60
CA ASP A 446 1.80 -14.21 19.15
C ASP A 446 2.17 -14.38 17.66
N PRO A 447 3.40 -14.86 17.37
CA PRO A 447 3.99 -14.84 16.04
C PRO A 447 3.49 -15.99 15.15
N HIS A 448 2.18 -16.04 14.97
CA HIS A 448 1.47 -17.08 14.23
C HIS A 448 0.44 -16.46 13.27
N LEU A 449 0.37 -16.99 12.05
CA LEU A 449 -0.70 -16.69 11.10
C LEU A 449 -1.71 -17.82 11.19
N ARG A 450 -2.91 -17.52 11.66
CA ARG A 450 -3.99 -18.50 11.78
C ARG A 450 -5.08 -18.21 10.76
N VAL A 451 -5.43 -19.26 10.03
CA VAL A 451 -6.43 -19.20 8.97
C VAL A 451 -7.42 -20.34 9.17
N THR A 452 -8.70 -20.01 9.10
CA THR A 452 -9.80 -20.97 9.17
C THR A 452 -10.59 -20.93 7.87
N PHE A 453 -10.77 -22.09 7.27
CA PHE A 453 -11.60 -22.30 6.09
C PHE A 453 -12.86 -23.06 6.48
N THR A 454 -13.99 -22.54 6.01
CA THR A 454 -15.32 -23.14 6.20
C THR A 454 -16.05 -23.19 4.87
N PHE A 455 -16.97 -24.15 4.75
CA PHE A 455 -17.59 -24.49 3.47
C PHE A 455 -19.10 -24.46 3.59
N SER A 456 -19.79 -24.10 2.52
CA SER A 456 -21.25 -24.28 2.40
C SER A 456 -21.59 -24.85 1.03
N SER A 457 -22.34 -25.95 1.00
CA SER A 457 -22.66 -26.67 -0.24
C SER A 457 -23.89 -26.09 -0.93
N LYS A 458 -23.86 -25.99 -2.26
CA LYS A 458 -25.05 -25.67 -3.06
C LYS A 458 -25.84 -26.90 -3.54
N LYS A 459 -25.25 -28.11 -3.46
CA LYS A 459 -25.80 -29.49 -3.63
C LYS A 459 -24.61 -30.38 -4.02
N GLY A 460 -24.60 -31.64 -3.55
CA GLY A 460 -23.71 -32.74 -3.97
C GLY A 460 -22.37 -32.36 -4.61
N ALA A 461 -21.47 -31.74 -3.85
CA ALA A 461 -20.14 -31.39 -4.34
C ALA A 461 -19.34 -32.67 -4.63
N GLY A 462 -18.88 -32.83 -5.87
CA GLY A 462 -17.91 -33.86 -6.24
C GLY A 462 -16.56 -33.65 -5.52
N GLN A 463 -15.63 -34.57 -5.75
CA GLN A 463 -14.29 -34.47 -5.17
C GLN A 463 -13.54 -33.28 -5.77
N SER A 464 -12.95 -32.44 -4.93
CA SER A 464 -12.13 -31.31 -5.37
C SER A 464 -10.90 -31.12 -4.48
N THR A 465 -9.87 -30.47 -5.03
CA THR A 465 -8.58 -30.25 -4.35
C THR A 465 -8.36 -28.79 -4.03
N LEU A 466 -7.93 -28.50 -2.80
CA LEU A 466 -7.44 -27.20 -2.37
C LEU A 466 -5.92 -27.27 -2.20
N ASN A 467 -5.19 -26.36 -2.84
CA ASN A 467 -3.75 -26.15 -2.68
C ASN A 467 -3.53 -24.86 -1.88
N LEU A 468 -3.10 -24.99 -0.62
CA LEU A 468 -2.85 -23.87 0.28
C LEU A 468 -1.36 -23.52 0.24
N ARG A 469 -1.01 -22.29 -0.13
CA ARG A 469 0.39 -21.83 -0.17
C ARG A 469 1.03 -21.93 1.22
N ILE A 470 2.18 -22.56 1.36
CA ILE A 470 3.02 -22.40 2.56
C ILE A 470 4.08 -21.33 2.26
N PRO A 471 3.93 -20.08 2.78
CA PRO A 471 4.81 -18.97 2.43
C PRO A 471 6.27 -19.22 2.82
N ILE A 472 7.24 -18.72 2.05
CA ILE A 472 8.68 -18.91 2.34
C ILE A 472 9.13 -18.33 3.69
N TRP A 473 8.40 -17.35 4.24
CA TRP A 473 8.74 -16.74 5.53
C TRP A 473 8.31 -17.61 6.74
N THR A 474 7.59 -18.70 6.51
CA THR A 474 7.10 -19.62 7.56
C THR A 474 8.24 -20.45 8.14
N PHE A 475 8.27 -20.66 9.46
CA PHE A 475 9.11 -21.70 10.05
C PHE A 475 8.43 -23.06 9.93
N GLY A 476 9.10 -24.03 9.31
CA GLY A 476 8.54 -25.38 9.18
C GLY A 476 8.27 -26.04 10.54
N ASN A 477 9.11 -25.78 11.54
CA ASN A 477 8.91 -26.28 12.89
C ASN A 477 7.75 -25.54 13.58
N GLY A 478 6.74 -26.29 14.00
CA GLY A 478 5.56 -25.76 14.69
C GLY A 478 4.41 -25.37 13.77
N ALA A 479 4.60 -25.43 12.44
CA ALA A 479 3.51 -25.28 11.48
C ALA A 479 2.51 -26.44 11.63
N LYS A 480 1.22 -26.10 11.70
CA LYS A 480 0.14 -27.08 11.88
C LYS A 480 -0.97 -26.82 10.88
N ALA A 481 -1.58 -27.91 10.42
CA ALA A 481 -2.83 -27.86 9.70
C ALA A 481 -3.75 -28.96 10.21
N SER A 482 -5.06 -28.74 10.20
CA SER A 482 -6.01 -29.78 10.57
C SER A 482 -7.30 -29.69 9.78
N ILE A 483 -7.92 -30.83 9.51
CA ILE A 483 -9.26 -30.94 8.95
C ILE A 483 -10.15 -31.64 9.97
N ASN A 484 -11.22 -31.01 10.42
CA ASN A 484 -12.15 -31.59 11.41
C ASN A 484 -11.44 -32.10 12.68
N ALA A 485 -10.43 -31.35 13.13
CA ALA A 485 -9.52 -31.68 14.24
C ALA A 485 -8.52 -32.84 13.99
N GLU A 486 -8.52 -33.46 12.81
CA GLU A 486 -7.48 -34.40 12.39
C GLU A 486 -6.27 -33.65 11.85
N SER A 487 -5.08 -33.92 12.39
CA SER A 487 -3.84 -33.26 11.98
C SER A 487 -3.42 -33.67 10.56
N LEU A 488 -2.99 -32.69 9.77
CA LEU A 488 -2.38 -32.88 8.45
C LEU A 488 -0.88 -32.63 8.51
N THR A 489 -0.12 -33.31 7.65
CA THR A 489 1.31 -33.04 7.48
C THR A 489 1.48 -31.76 6.69
N VAL A 490 2.05 -30.73 7.31
CA VAL A 490 2.39 -29.48 6.63
C VAL A 490 3.72 -29.67 5.86
N PRO A 491 3.76 -29.39 4.55
CA PRO A 491 4.98 -29.52 3.77
C PRO A 491 5.96 -28.36 4.05
N ALA A 492 7.15 -28.43 3.45
CA ALA A 492 8.16 -27.39 3.62
C ALA A 492 7.68 -26.02 3.08
N PRO A 493 8.12 -24.90 3.68
CA PRO A 493 7.90 -23.56 3.12
C PRO A 493 8.31 -23.45 1.65
N GLY A 494 7.59 -22.64 0.87
CA GLY A 494 7.78 -22.52 -0.58
C GLY A 494 7.03 -23.56 -1.40
N THR A 495 6.11 -24.32 -0.80
CA THR A 495 5.31 -25.36 -1.48
C THR A 495 3.82 -25.23 -1.14
N TYR A 496 2.99 -26.23 -1.50
CA TYR A 496 1.55 -26.24 -1.22
C TYR A 496 1.16 -27.42 -0.33
N LEU A 497 0.32 -27.15 0.66
CA LEU A 497 -0.48 -28.19 1.31
C LEU A 497 -1.69 -28.51 0.43
N SER A 498 -1.70 -29.70 -0.18
CA SER A 498 -2.80 -30.18 -1.02
C SER A 498 -3.79 -31.03 -0.20
N VAL A 499 -5.08 -30.69 -0.26
CA VAL A 499 -6.15 -31.42 0.42
C VAL A 499 -7.27 -31.73 -0.56
N THR A 500 -7.56 -33.01 -0.79
CA THR A 500 -8.58 -33.47 -1.72
C THR A 500 -9.73 -34.14 -0.97
N ARG A 501 -10.95 -33.59 -1.06
CA ARG A 501 -12.13 -34.08 -0.33
C ARG A 501 -13.43 -33.78 -1.10
N ASN A 502 -14.51 -34.39 -0.63
CA ASN A 502 -15.88 -33.95 -0.93
C ASN A 502 -16.27 -32.94 0.16
N TRP A 503 -16.13 -31.65 -0.13
CA TRP A 503 -16.30 -30.59 0.86
C TRP A 503 -17.77 -30.40 1.25
N GLY A 504 -18.03 -30.37 2.55
CA GLY A 504 -19.38 -30.20 3.11
C GLY A 504 -19.44 -29.17 4.25
N PRO A 505 -20.65 -28.79 4.70
CA PRO A 505 -20.82 -27.78 5.76
C PRO A 505 -20.22 -28.12 7.12
N ALA A 506 -19.98 -29.42 7.38
CA ALA A 506 -19.32 -29.88 8.60
C ALA A 506 -17.78 -29.74 8.53
N ASP A 507 -17.21 -29.52 7.33
CA ASP A 507 -15.77 -29.43 7.17
C ASP A 507 -15.22 -28.10 7.69
N LYS A 508 -14.13 -28.20 8.45
CA LYS A 508 -13.34 -27.07 8.91
C LYS A 508 -11.87 -27.39 8.72
N LEU A 509 -11.23 -26.67 7.80
CA LEU A 509 -9.79 -26.74 7.59
C LEU A 509 -9.13 -25.56 8.30
N THR A 510 -8.09 -25.82 9.09
CA THR A 510 -7.32 -24.78 9.78
C THR A 510 -5.85 -24.86 9.39
N LEU A 511 -5.21 -23.71 9.37
CA LEU A 511 -3.79 -23.53 9.16
C LEU A 511 -3.23 -22.62 10.27
N ASP A 512 -2.13 -23.01 10.88
CA ASP A 512 -1.43 -22.27 11.92
C ASP A 512 0.07 -22.24 11.57
N LEU A 513 0.53 -21.10 11.05
CA LEU A 513 1.88 -20.94 10.50
C LEU A 513 2.72 -20.06 11.43
N PRO A 514 3.76 -20.59 12.10
CA PRO A 514 4.67 -19.78 12.89
C PRO A 514 5.62 -19.00 12.01
N PHE A 515 5.93 -17.78 12.43
CA PHE A 515 6.95 -16.93 11.81
C PHE A 515 7.67 -16.12 12.88
N SER A 516 8.57 -15.22 12.50
CA SER A 516 9.33 -14.42 13.45
C SER A 516 9.88 -13.16 12.78
N LEU A 517 10.60 -12.37 13.57
CA LEU A 517 11.36 -11.25 13.06
C LEU A 517 12.55 -11.75 12.26
N ARG A 518 12.81 -11.10 11.13
CA ARG A 518 14.00 -11.30 10.29
C ARG A 518 14.55 -9.95 9.85
N THR A 519 15.83 -9.92 9.54
CA THR A 519 16.45 -8.77 8.87
C THR A 519 16.71 -9.09 7.40
N GLU A 520 16.74 -8.06 6.58
CA GLU A 520 17.02 -8.16 5.14
C GLU A 520 17.97 -7.03 4.76
N ALA A 521 19.17 -7.38 4.26
CA ALA A 521 20.11 -6.38 3.80
C ALA A 521 19.53 -5.61 2.61
N ILE A 522 19.82 -4.31 2.55
CA ILE A 522 19.55 -3.54 1.34
C ILE A 522 20.26 -4.19 0.16
N ASN A 523 19.66 -4.10 -1.03
CA ASN A 523 20.27 -4.62 -2.23
C ASN A 523 21.41 -3.70 -2.72
N ASP A 524 22.51 -3.72 -1.99
CA ASP A 524 23.72 -2.96 -2.28
C ASP A 524 24.95 -3.87 -2.17
N GLY A 525 25.74 -3.92 -3.24
CA GLY A 525 26.94 -4.76 -3.29
C GLY A 525 28.15 -4.14 -2.59
N ARG A 526 28.09 -2.87 -2.19
CA ARG A 526 29.26 -2.14 -1.66
C ARG A 526 29.41 -2.39 -0.15
N PRO A 527 30.63 -2.75 0.32
CA PRO A 527 30.86 -3.07 1.73
C PRO A 527 30.45 -1.98 2.74
N THR A 528 30.52 -0.70 2.35
CA THR A 528 30.12 0.45 3.19
C THR A 528 28.66 0.38 3.64
N TYR A 529 27.78 -0.27 2.86
CA TYR A 529 26.35 -0.39 3.15
C TYR A 529 25.95 -1.77 3.70
N ALA A 530 26.91 -2.66 3.98
CA ALA A 530 26.64 -4.03 4.43
C ALA A 530 25.87 -4.12 5.77
N SER A 531 25.95 -3.07 6.60
CA SER A 531 25.19 -2.99 7.86
C SER A 531 23.76 -2.49 7.70
N LEU A 532 23.39 -1.96 6.53
CA LEU A 532 22.09 -1.35 6.30
C LEU A 532 21.04 -2.42 6.00
N GLN A 533 20.10 -2.62 6.92
CA GLN A 533 19.13 -3.71 6.88
C GLN A 533 17.72 -3.22 7.21
N ALA A 534 16.72 -3.79 6.55
CA ALA A 534 15.31 -3.68 6.90
C ALA A 534 14.92 -4.77 7.91
N ILE A 535 13.81 -4.58 8.63
CA ILE A 535 13.28 -5.55 9.60
C ILE A 535 11.88 -5.95 9.15
N LEU A 536 11.62 -7.26 9.09
CA LEU A 536 10.32 -7.80 8.69
C LEU A 536 9.79 -8.75 9.76
N TYR A 537 8.47 -8.78 9.90
CA TYR A 537 7.72 -9.69 10.76
C TYR A 537 6.73 -10.48 9.90
N GLY A 538 7.08 -11.71 9.52
CA GLY A 538 6.35 -12.44 8.47
C GLY A 538 6.35 -11.63 7.15
N PRO A 539 5.17 -11.31 6.56
CA PRO A 539 5.08 -10.49 5.35
C PRO A 539 5.15 -8.98 5.61
N TYR A 540 5.11 -8.52 6.86
CA TYR A 540 5.03 -7.09 7.20
C TYR A 540 6.43 -6.47 7.34
N LEU A 541 6.71 -5.45 6.54
CA LEU A 541 7.89 -4.60 6.69
C LEU A 541 7.66 -3.62 7.84
N LEU A 542 8.58 -3.60 8.80
CA LEU A 542 8.52 -2.69 9.94
C LEU A 542 9.33 -1.43 9.66
N ALA A 543 8.76 -0.27 9.99
CA ALA A 543 9.40 1.02 10.00
C ALA A 543 9.44 1.57 11.43
N GLY A 544 10.48 2.33 11.76
CA GLY A 544 10.68 2.91 13.08
C GLY A 544 10.34 4.39 13.13
N HIS A 545 9.56 4.81 14.13
CA HIS A 545 9.27 6.23 14.39
C HIS A 545 10.56 7.00 14.69
N THR A 546 11.01 7.85 13.76
CA THR A 546 12.28 8.59 13.84
C THR A 546 12.34 9.75 12.87
N MET A 547 13.08 10.80 13.23
CA MET A 547 13.38 11.94 12.34
C MET A 547 14.77 11.84 11.71
N GLY A 548 15.41 10.67 11.76
CA GLY A 548 16.67 10.43 11.04
C GLY A 548 17.63 9.47 11.72
N ASP A 549 17.46 9.19 13.03
CA ASP A 549 18.26 8.18 13.71
C ASP A 549 17.94 6.79 13.17
N ARG A 550 18.99 5.98 12.93
CA ARG A 550 18.91 4.66 12.30
C ARG A 550 19.88 3.64 12.91
N ASP A 551 20.67 4.02 13.90
CA ASP A 551 21.72 3.15 14.45
C ASP A 551 21.14 2.22 15.52
N MET A 552 21.16 0.92 15.24
CA MET A 552 20.67 -0.10 16.15
C MET A 552 21.78 -0.69 17.02
N LYS A 553 21.42 -1.07 18.25
CA LYS A 553 22.34 -1.66 19.22
C LYS A 553 21.93 -3.10 19.53
N THR A 554 22.55 -4.03 18.84
CA THR A 554 22.38 -5.49 19.02
C THR A 554 23.06 -6.00 20.29
N GLY A 555 24.19 -5.40 20.68
CA GLY A 555 24.99 -5.85 21.82
C GLY A 555 25.65 -7.20 21.53
N SER A 556 25.72 -8.11 22.53
CA SER A 556 26.18 -9.49 22.31
C SER A 556 25.05 -10.45 21.90
N ALA A 557 23.84 -9.94 21.66
CA ALA A 557 22.67 -10.75 21.38
C ALA A 557 22.75 -11.34 19.97
N LYS A 558 22.90 -12.66 19.88
CA LYS A 558 22.89 -13.41 18.61
C LYS A 558 21.50 -13.51 17.97
N LEU A 559 20.43 -13.33 18.76
CA LEU A 559 19.04 -13.44 18.32
C LEU A 559 18.37 -12.07 18.32
N ILE A 560 17.51 -11.82 17.34
CA ILE A 560 16.76 -10.57 17.19
C ILE A 560 15.92 -10.26 18.44
N SER A 561 15.38 -11.29 19.10
CA SER A 561 14.61 -11.15 20.35
C SER A 561 15.39 -10.56 21.54
N GLY A 562 16.73 -10.53 21.48
CA GLY A 562 17.56 -9.89 22.52
C GLY A 562 17.58 -8.37 22.45
N TRP A 563 17.21 -7.79 21.30
CA TRP A 563 17.23 -6.35 21.05
C TRP A 563 15.95 -5.79 20.42
N ILE A 564 15.02 -6.63 19.97
CA ILE A 564 13.64 -6.26 19.64
C ILE A 564 12.68 -7.02 20.56
N THR A 565 11.76 -6.29 21.20
CA THR A 565 10.76 -6.85 22.13
C THR A 565 9.33 -6.47 21.71
N PRO A 566 8.36 -7.39 21.77
CA PRO A 566 6.99 -7.10 21.37
C PRO A 566 6.28 -6.18 22.37
N ILE A 567 5.41 -5.32 21.85
CA ILE A 567 4.49 -4.48 22.63
C ILE A 567 3.12 -5.15 22.67
N PRO A 568 2.55 -5.48 23.85
CA PRO A 568 1.18 -5.96 23.97
C PRO A 568 0.20 -4.79 23.77
N ALA A 569 -0.07 -4.43 22.52
CA ALA A 569 -0.83 -3.22 22.15
C ALA A 569 -2.18 -3.11 22.87
N ALA A 570 -2.93 -4.22 22.99
CA ALA A 570 -4.24 -4.23 23.65
C ALA A 570 -4.19 -3.75 25.12
N SER A 571 -3.12 -4.08 25.85
CA SER A 571 -2.97 -3.60 27.23
C SER A 571 -2.31 -2.23 27.27
N TYR A 572 -1.32 -1.95 26.43
CA TYR A 572 -0.59 -0.68 26.44
C TYR A 572 -1.46 0.51 26.00
N ASN A 573 -2.35 0.32 25.02
CA ASN A 573 -3.23 1.38 24.54
C ASN A 573 -4.18 1.90 25.63
N ALA A 574 -4.54 1.07 26.61
CA ALA A 574 -5.36 1.50 27.75
C ALA A 574 -4.66 2.54 28.65
N TYR A 575 -3.33 2.64 28.60
CA TYR A 575 -2.52 3.56 29.40
C TYR A 575 -2.03 4.78 28.59
N LEU A 576 -2.47 4.95 27.35
CA LEU A 576 -2.08 6.10 26.52
C LEU A 576 -2.97 7.30 26.83
N ALA A 577 -2.35 8.43 27.18
CA ALA A 577 -3.01 9.65 27.56
C ALA A 577 -2.47 10.86 26.77
N THR A 578 -3.35 11.83 26.57
CA THR A 578 -3.02 13.18 26.11
C THR A 578 -3.52 14.18 27.14
N PHE A 579 -2.67 15.14 27.50
CA PHE A 579 -2.98 16.20 28.47
C PHE A 579 -3.24 17.49 27.72
N SER A 580 -4.37 18.16 27.98
CA SER A 580 -4.79 19.35 27.24
C SER A 580 -5.27 20.48 28.13
N GLN A 581 -5.18 21.71 27.63
CA GLN A 581 -5.70 22.93 28.24
C GLN A 581 -6.38 23.80 27.19
N VAL A 582 -7.48 24.45 27.57
CA VAL A 582 -8.18 25.41 26.72
C VAL A 582 -7.72 26.82 27.09
N SER A 583 -7.21 27.57 26.11
CA SER A 583 -6.77 28.97 26.24
C SER A 583 -7.23 29.77 25.02
N ARG A 584 -7.91 30.90 25.23
CA ARG A 584 -8.35 31.84 24.18
C ARG A 584 -9.02 31.16 22.97
N ASN A 585 -10.01 30.29 23.21
CA ASN A 585 -10.75 29.50 22.22
C ASN A 585 -9.92 28.47 21.42
N SER A 586 -8.67 28.20 21.82
CA SER A 586 -7.84 27.14 21.25
C SER A 586 -7.56 26.07 22.30
N THR A 587 -7.50 24.82 21.84
CA THR A 587 -7.05 23.70 22.67
C THR A 587 -5.56 23.50 22.42
N PHE A 588 -4.79 23.43 23.51
CA PHE A 588 -3.38 23.12 23.49
C PHE A 588 -3.16 21.77 24.18
N VAL A 589 -2.18 21.01 23.72
CA VAL A 589 -1.80 19.70 24.25
C VAL A 589 -0.35 19.71 24.69
N LEU A 590 -0.05 18.91 25.72
CA LEU A 590 1.31 18.62 26.13
C LEU A 590 2.02 17.85 25.02
N THR A 591 3.21 18.28 24.61
CA THR A 591 4.00 17.68 23.55
C THR A 591 5.45 17.44 23.98
N ASN A 592 6.05 16.39 23.44
CA ASN A 592 7.49 16.22 23.41
C ASN A 592 8.05 16.93 22.16
N SER A 593 8.71 18.07 22.37
CA SER A 593 9.37 18.87 21.34
C SER A 593 10.88 18.82 21.55
N ASN A 594 11.58 17.98 20.79
CA ASN A 594 13.03 17.79 20.89
C ASN A 594 13.52 17.50 22.31
N GLN A 595 12.86 16.57 23.01
CA GLN A 595 13.15 16.19 24.40
C GLN A 595 12.87 17.29 25.43
N ALA A 596 12.27 18.42 25.05
CA ALA A 596 11.65 19.36 25.97
C ALA A 596 10.14 19.13 25.99
N ILE A 597 9.51 19.33 27.15
CA ILE A 597 8.05 19.26 27.25
C ILE A 597 7.48 20.67 27.02
N ALA A 598 6.53 20.77 26.09
CA ALA A 598 5.91 22.03 25.71
C ALA A 598 4.39 21.90 25.60
N MET A 599 3.69 23.03 25.48
CA MET A 599 2.30 23.10 25.05
C MET A 599 2.24 23.59 23.60
N ASP A 600 1.59 22.81 22.74
CA ASP A 600 1.34 23.16 21.33
C ASP A 600 -0.13 23.03 21.00
N HIS A 601 -0.56 23.56 19.84
CA HIS A 601 -1.94 23.40 19.39
C HIS A 601 -2.33 21.93 19.26
N LEU A 602 -3.58 21.62 19.63
CA LEU A 602 -4.18 20.31 19.41
C LEU A 602 -3.97 19.90 17.94
N PRO A 603 -3.21 18.82 17.66
CA PRO A 603 -2.87 18.45 16.31
C PRO A 603 -4.09 17.88 15.57
N LEU A 604 -4.08 18.01 14.23
CA LEU A 604 -5.07 17.34 13.40
C LEU A 604 -4.89 15.81 13.52
N PRO A 605 -5.98 15.03 13.57
CA PRO A 605 -5.89 13.57 13.57
C PRO A 605 -5.05 13.04 12.39
N GLY A 606 -4.18 12.08 12.67
CA GLY A 606 -3.29 11.45 11.68
C GLY A 606 -2.10 12.32 11.23
N SER A 607 -1.87 13.47 11.87
CA SER A 607 -0.68 14.30 11.60
C SER A 607 0.54 13.82 12.38
N SER A 608 1.74 14.15 11.90
CA SER A 608 3.00 13.73 12.52
C SER A 608 3.23 14.22 13.95
N THR A 609 2.43 15.16 14.43
CA THR A 609 2.53 15.73 15.78
C THR A 609 1.66 15.00 16.80
N THR A 610 0.72 14.13 16.39
CA THR A 610 -0.08 13.33 17.33
C THR A 610 0.78 12.39 18.17
N VAL A 611 1.85 11.83 17.58
CA VAL A 611 2.81 10.98 18.30
C VAL A 611 3.56 11.74 19.39
N ASN A 612 3.83 13.04 19.19
CA ASN A 612 4.50 13.88 20.17
C ASN A 612 3.58 14.28 21.32
N ALA A 613 2.27 14.29 21.08
CA ALA A 613 1.23 14.66 22.05
C ALA A 613 0.68 13.46 22.86
N THR A 614 1.25 12.27 22.66
CA THR A 614 0.78 11.02 23.27
C THR A 614 1.82 10.49 24.24
N PHE A 615 1.39 10.18 25.46
CA PHE A 615 2.24 9.64 26.53
C PHE A 615 1.63 8.34 27.09
N ARG A 616 2.47 7.35 27.36
CA ARG A 616 2.09 6.17 28.13
C ARG A 616 2.29 6.44 29.62
N LEU A 617 1.25 6.19 30.40
CA LEU A 617 1.30 6.23 31.87
C LEU A 617 1.94 4.94 32.38
N ILE A 618 3.10 5.05 33.02
CA ILE A 618 3.74 3.93 33.73
C ILE A 618 3.42 4.07 35.22
N LEU A 619 2.56 3.19 35.73
CA LEU A 619 2.20 3.19 37.15
C LEU A 619 3.35 2.61 38.00
N ASN A 620 3.68 3.26 39.10
CA ASN A 620 4.65 2.74 40.05
C ASN A 620 3.97 1.72 40.99
N GLY A 621 4.38 0.45 40.93
CA GLY A 621 3.74 -0.68 41.63
C GLY A 621 2.90 -1.57 40.71
N SER A 622 2.20 -2.57 41.28
CA SER A 622 1.34 -3.47 40.50
C SER A 622 0.15 -2.71 39.91
N PRO A 623 -0.18 -2.89 38.61
CA PRO A 623 -1.37 -2.28 38.03
C PRO A 623 -2.61 -2.77 38.81
N PRO A 624 -3.58 -1.89 39.10
CA PRO A 624 -4.77 -2.29 39.83
C PRO A 624 -5.54 -3.36 39.05
N GLN A 625 -6.12 -4.34 39.76
CA GLN A 625 -6.90 -5.43 39.14
C GLN A 625 -8.05 -4.92 38.24
N ASN A 626 -8.48 -3.66 38.41
CA ASN A 626 -9.59 -3.03 37.71
C ASN A 626 -9.17 -1.73 36.97
N PHE A 627 -7.99 -1.68 36.32
CA PHE A 627 -7.68 -0.53 35.46
C PHE A 627 -8.56 -0.57 34.19
N SER A 628 -9.66 0.17 34.22
CA SER A 628 -10.68 0.20 33.17
C SER A 628 -10.64 1.48 32.35
N THR A 629 -10.27 2.60 32.98
CA THR A 629 -10.17 3.92 32.36
C THR A 629 -8.96 4.67 32.89
N LEU A 630 -8.47 5.66 32.15
CA LEU A 630 -7.38 6.51 32.61
C LEU A 630 -7.66 7.20 33.95
N LYS A 631 -8.93 7.40 34.33
CA LYS A 631 -9.31 7.98 35.62
C LYS A 631 -8.86 7.11 36.81
N ASP A 632 -8.68 5.81 36.61
CA ASP A 632 -8.21 4.89 37.64
C ASP A 632 -6.73 5.15 38.01
N ALA A 633 -6.01 5.93 37.20
CA ALA A 633 -4.66 6.43 37.52
C ALA A 633 -4.68 7.59 38.52
N ILE A 634 -5.82 8.27 38.73
CA ILE A 634 -5.91 9.40 39.65
C ILE A 634 -5.69 8.89 41.09
N GLY A 635 -4.82 9.58 41.82
CA GLY A 635 -4.34 9.19 43.14
C GLY A 635 -3.15 8.22 43.11
N LYS A 636 -2.54 7.95 41.94
CA LYS A 636 -1.38 7.07 41.79
C LYS A 636 -0.11 7.84 41.43
N SER A 637 1.02 7.21 41.76
CA SER A 637 2.34 7.58 41.27
C SER A 637 2.51 7.08 39.84
N VAL A 638 2.83 8.00 38.92
CA VAL A 638 2.96 7.74 37.49
C VAL A 638 4.26 8.33 36.92
N MET A 639 4.85 7.66 35.94
CA MET A 639 5.83 8.26 35.03
C MET A 639 5.19 8.44 33.66
N LEU A 640 5.58 9.51 32.97
CA LEU A 640 5.11 9.79 31.61
C LEU A 640 6.18 9.35 30.60
N GLU A 641 5.91 8.32 29.82
CA GLU A 641 6.77 7.90 28.71
C GLU A 641 6.22 8.46 27.39
N PRO A 642 6.95 9.28 26.63
CA PRO A 642 6.51 9.72 25.31
C PRO A 642 6.37 8.52 24.35
N TYR A 643 5.27 8.47 23.60
CA TYR A 643 4.92 7.36 22.70
C TYR A 643 6.04 6.99 21.72
N ASN A 644 6.71 7.99 21.15
CA ASN A 644 7.78 7.83 20.17
C ASN A 644 9.21 7.66 20.77
N PHE A 645 9.34 7.63 22.09
CA PHE A 645 10.61 7.39 22.81
C PHE A 645 10.46 6.26 23.85
N PRO A 646 10.21 5.02 23.42
CA PRO A 646 10.03 3.91 24.36
C PRO A 646 11.27 3.72 25.26
N GLY A 647 11.06 3.56 26.55
CA GLY A 647 12.11 3.45 27.57
C GLY A 647 12.73 4.78 28.01
N MET A 648 12.18 5.93 27.58
CA MET A 648 12.48 7.24 28.16
C MET A 648 11.27 7.80 28.90
N VAL A 649 11.49 8.67 29.87
CA VAL A 649 10.42 9.27 30.68
C VAL A 649 10.61 10.77 30.81
N VAL A 650 9.55 11.48 31.14
CA VAL A 650 9.61 12.88 31.56
C VAL A 650 10.33 12.95 32.91
N VAL A 651 11.41 13.71 32.96
CA VAL A 651 12.24 13.93 34.15
C VAL A 651 12.28 15.42 34.50
N VAL A 652 12.38 15.68 35.80
CA VAL A 652 12.63 17.00 36.37
C VAL A 652 14.14 17.21 36.45
N GLN A 653 14.65 18.15 35.67
CA GLN A 653 16.06 18.54 35.69
C GLN A 653 16.34 19.67 36.69
N LYS A 654 17.63 20.00 36.87
CA LYS A 654 18.04 21.17 37.66
C LYS A 654 17.37 22.42 37.10
N GLY A 655 16.88 23.28 38.01
CA GLY A 655 16.14 24.48 37.62
C GLY A 655 14.65 24.24 37.34
N LEU A 656 14.09 23.09 37.75
CA LEU A 656 12.67 22.76 37.63
C LEU A 656 12.16 22.65 36.18
N VAL A 657 13.06 22.36 35.24
CA VAL A 657 12.73 22.19 33.81
C VAL A 657 12.33 20.73 33.54
N LEU A 658 11.31 20.53 32.71
CA LEU A 658 10.89 19.20 32.27
C LEU A 658 11.57 18.81 30.97
N ALA A 659 12.14 17.62 30.94
CA ALA A 659 12.80 17.06 29.76
C ALA A 659 12.50 15.57 29.62
N VAL A 660 12.76 14.99 28.44
CA VAL A 660 12.68 13.55 28.19
C VAL A 660 14.08 12.95 28.30
N ALA A 661 14.25 11.97 29.19
CA ALA A 661 15.53 11.29 29.39
C ALA A 661 15.34 9.82 29.75
N ALA A 662 16.43 9.06 29.79
CA ALA A 662 16.40 7.72 30.36
C ALA A 662 15.94 7.76 31.83
N PRO A 663 15.20 6.75 32.31
CA PRO A 663 14.80 6.66 33.70
C PRO A 663 15.99 6.83 34.65
N PRO A 664 15.89 7.70 35.66
CA PRO A 664 16.97 7.90 36.62
C PRO A 664 17.24 6.61 37.42
N PRO A 665 18.45 6.46 37.98
CA PRO A 665 18.74 5.34 38.88
C PRO A 665 17.79 5.36 40.09
N PRO A 666 17.57 4.22 40.79
CA PRO A 666 16.62 4.12 41.89
C PRO A 666 16.78 5.21 42.97
N ALA A 667 18.02 5.63 43.26
CA ALA A 667 18.33 6.70 44.21
C ALA A 667 17.77 8.09 43.82
N ALA A 668 17.44 8.29 42.55
CA ALA A 668 16.85 9.52 42.01
C ALA A 668 15.49 9.28 41.34
N ALA A 669 14.83 8.14 41.59
CA ALA A 669 13.56 7.75 40.96
C ALA A 669 12.45 8.82 41.11
N GLY A 670 12.47 9.59 42.19
CA GLY A 670 11.51 10.67 42.43
C GLY A 670 11.59 11.85 41.44
N SER A 671 12.66 11.97 40.64
CA SER A 671 12.76 13.03 39.62
C SER A 671 11.95 12.72 38.35
N SER A 672 11.54 11.47 38.13
CA SER A 672 10.66 11.06 37.01
C SER A 672 9.24 10.70 37.44
N ALA A 673 8.99 10.62 38.75
CA ALA A 673 7.70 10.22 39.30
C ALA A 673 6.81 11.43 39.63
N PHE A 674 5.56 11.34 39.22
CA PHE A 674 4.53 12.33 39.47
C PHE A 674 3.34 11.69 40.17
N GLN A 675 2.86 12.31 41.24
CA GLN A 675 1.59 11.96 41.83
C GLN A 675 0.48 12.60 40.98
N LEU A 676 -0.33 11.76 40.33
CA LEU A 676 -1.48 12.20 39.56
C LEU A 676 -2.63 12.50 40.52
N VAL A 677 -3.07 13.75 40.60
CA VAL A 677 -4.16 14.18 41.51
C VAL A 677 -5.32 14.79 40.73
N ALA A 678 -6.48 14.90 41.37
CA ALA A 678 -7.59 15.68 40.82
C ALA A 678 -7.14 17.13 40.57
N GLY A 679 -7.63 17.74 39.49
CA GLY A 679 -7.20 19.07 39.07
C GLY A 679 -7.35 20.11 40.19
N LEU A 680 -6.30 20.91 40.36
CA LEU A 680 -6.28 21.98 41.37
C LEU A 680 -7.34 23.06 41.12
N ASP A 681 -7.84 23.17 39.88
CA ASP A 681 -8.92 24.08 39.49
C ASP A 681 -10.32 23.62 39.94
N GLY A 682 -10.42 22.41 40.53
CA GLY A 682 -11.67 21.86 41.07
C GLY A 682 -12.64 21.34 40.01
N ARG A 683 -12.23 21.27 38.73
CA ARG A 683 -13.06 20.71 37.67
C ARG A 683 -12.98 19.18 37.68
N PRO A 684 -14.09 18.45 37.52
CA PRO A 684 -14.10 16.99 37.63
C PRO A 684 -13.35 16.27 36.48
N GLU A 685 -13.16 16.94 35.34
CA GLU A 685 -12.49 16.42 34.16
C GLU A 685 -10.97 16.68 34.12
N THR A 686 -10.43 17.43 35.08
CA THR A 686 -9.03 17.84 35.09
C THR A 686 -8.19 17.07 36.09
N VAL A 687 -6.88 16.98 35.80
CA VAL A 687 -5.85 16.38 36.65
C VAL A 687 -4.65 17.30 36.77
N SER A 688 -3.90 17.15 37.85
CA SER A 688 -2.62 17.83 38.05
C SER A 688 -1.52 16.82 38.34
N LEU A 689 -0.30 17.13 37.89
CA LEU A 689 0.88 16.27 38.02
C LEU A 689 1.81 16.89 39.06
N GLU A 690 1.78 16.40 40.30
CA GLU A 690 2.67 16.83 41.37
C GLU A 690 3.99 16.06 41.34
N SER A 691 5.13 16.74 41.45
CA SER A 691 6.44 16.08 41.49
C SER A 691 6.69 15.39 42.83
N GLU A 692 7.10 14.12 42.82
CA GLU A 692 7.42 13.41 44.07
C GLU A 692 8.72 13.87 44.71
N SER A 693 9.70 14.27 43.90
CA SER A 693 10.96 14.85 44.39
C SER A 693 10.83 16.28 44.90
N ASN A 694 9.78 17.01 44.48
CA ASN A 694 9.54 18.41 44.84
C ASN A 694 8.08 18.58 45.27
N LYS A 695 7.76 18.14 46.49
CA LYS A 695 6.39 18.22 47.04
C LYS A 695 5.84 19.63 46.99
N GLY A 696 4.57 19.76 46.58
CA GLY A 696 3.91 21.05 46.36
C GLY A 696 4.28 21.74 45.04
N CYS A 697 5.04 21.09 44.16
CA CYS A 697 5.40 21.61 42.84
C CYS A 697 4.74 20.79 41.73
N PHE A 698 4.08 21.49 40.80
CA PHE A 698 3.25 20.88 39.77
C PHE A 698 3.75 21.24 38.37
N VAL A 699 3.49 20.37 37.41
CA VAL A 699 3.66 20.68 35.97
C VAL A 699 2.80 21.90 35.62
N TYR A 700 3.44 22.93 35.08
CA TYR A 700 2.85 24.26 34.93
C TYR A 700 3.20 24.88 33.56
N GLY A 701 2.17 25.37 32.86
CA GLY A 701 2.31 26.03 31.55
C GLY A 701 1.94 27.52 31.52
N GLY A 702 1.35 28.05 32.61
CA GLY A 702 0.73 29.37 32.62
C GLY A 702 -0.75 29.35 32.21
N VAL A 703 -1.43 30.49 32.31
CA VAL A 703 -2.88 30.62 32.01
C VAL A 703 -3.13 31.01 30.54
N ASN A 704 -2.15 31.66 29.91
CA ASN A 704 -2.21 32.08 28.51
C ASN A 704 -1.14 31.31 27.72
N ASN A 705 -1.47 30.10 27.28
CA ASN A 705 -0.58 29.32 26.44
C ASN A 705 -0.54 29.88 25.02
N ASN A 706 0.66 30.01 24.48
CA ASN A 706 0.94 30.12 23.05
C ASN A 706 1.56 28.79 22.58
N SER A 707 1.63 28.56 21.26
CA SER A 707 2.37 27.40 20.75
C SER A 707 3.83 27.44 21.23
N SER A 708 4.40 26.27 21.51
CA SER A 708 5.77 26.07 21.99
C SER A 708 6.08 26.70 23.35
N THR A 709 5.06 26.84 24.21
CA THR A 709 5.26 27.26 25.61
C THR A 709 5.95 26.13 26.38
N ILE A 710 7.19 26.34 26.84
CA ILE A 710 7.97 25.33 27.57
C ILE A 710 7.37 25.09 28.96
N MET A 711 7.20 23.83 29.31
CA MET A 711 6.63 23.37 30.57
C MET A 711 7.70 23.20 31.64
N ASN A 712 7.40 23.67 32.84
CA ASN A 712 8.29 23.61 34.00
C ASN A 712 7.50 23.15 35.23
N LEU A 713 8.20 22.80 36.30
CA LEU A 713 7.57 22.72 37.62
C LEU A 713 7.46 24.10 38.23
N LYS A 714 6.31 24.39 38.84
CA LYS A 714 6.11 25.57 39.68
C LYS A 714 5.53 25.16 41.02
N CYS A 715 6.15 25.65 42.09
CA CYS A 715 5.76 25.34 43.45
C CYS A 715 4.69 26.30 43.95
N GLN A 716 3.70 25.78 44.67
CA GLN A 716 2.63 26.58 45.24
C GLN A 716 3.17 27.40 46.42
N SER A 717 3.28 28.71 46.24
CA SER A 717 3.74 29.65 47.28
C SER A 717 2.57 30.16 48.13
N GLY A 718 1.87 29.30 48.87
CA GLY A 718 0.87 29.69 49.89
C GLY A 718 -0.35 30.50 49.41
N SER A 719 -1.56 30.00 49.73
CA SER A 719 -2.90 30.48 49.32
C SER A 719 -3.37 30.06 47.92
N LYS A 720 -4.71 29.97 47.77
CA LYS A 720 -5.44 29.45 46.59
C LYS A 720 -5.36 30.44 45.42
N ASP A 721 -4.23 30.47 44.72
CA ASP A 721 -4.12 31.21 43.46
C ASP A 721 -4.90 30.47 42.35
N ALA A 722 -6.07 31.01 42.00
CA ALA A 722 -6.92 30.44 40.95
C ALA A 722 -6.20 30.35 39.59
N ASN A 723 -5.30 31.30 39.29
CA ASN A 723 -4.51 31.28 38.05
C ASN A 723 -3.48 30.16 38.10
N PHE A 724 -2.82 29.95 39.23
CA PHE A 724 -1.92 28.81 39.42
C PHE A 724 -2.66 27.49 39.25
N ASN A 725 -3.79 27.35 39.93
CA ASN A 725 -4.61 26.13 39.91
C ASN A 725 -5.06 25.79 38.48
N GLN A 726 -5.54 26.79 37.72
CA GLN A 726 -5.90 26.61 36.32
C GLN A 726 -4.69 26.23 35.45
N ALA A 727 -3.56 26.93 35.61
CA ALA A 727 -2.34 26.70 34.83
C ALA A 727 -1.65 25.36 35.09
N ALA A 728 -1.91 24.73 36.24
CA ALA A 728 -1.40 23.43 36.64
C ALA A 728 -2.41 22.28 36.47
N SER A 729 -3.60 22.55 35.92
CA SER A 729 -4.66 21.55 35.70
C SER A 729 -4.84 21.26 34.21
N PHE A 730 -4.94 19.99 33.85
CA PHE A 730 -5.04 19.52 32.46
C PHE A 730 -6.22 18.57 32.31
N VAL A 731 -6.94 18.66 31.19
CA VAL A 731 -7.88 17.60 30.81
C VAL A 731 -7.07 16.41 30.30
N MET A 732 -7.23 15.25 30.95
CA MET A 732 -6.60 14.00 30.54
C MET A 732 -7.56 13.19 29.67
N GLY A 733 -7.26 13.13 28.38
CA GLY A 733 -7.99 12.33 27.40
C GLY A 733 -7.21 11.07 26.99
N GLN A 734 -7.87 10.21 26.23
CA GLN A 734 -7.21 9.09 25.55
C GLN A 734 -6.12 9.61 24.62
N GLY A 735 -5.02 8.87 24.49
CA GLY A 735 -3.92 9.21 23.60
C GLY A 735 -4.37 9.47 22.16
N LEU A 736 -3.78 10.46 21.50
CA LEU A 736 -4.05 10.79 20.09
C LEU A 736 -3.40 9.80 19.10
N SER A 737 -2.59 8.87 19.60
CA SER A 737 -1.96 7.80 18.83
C SER A 737 -2.06 6.49 19.60
N GLU A 738 -2.11 5.38 18.88
CA GLU A 738 -2.24 4.04 19.44
C GLU A 738 -1.18 3.11 18.89
N TYR A 739 -0.69 2.18 19.70
CA TYR A 739 0.16 1.11 19.22
C TYR A 739 -0.63 0.21 18.27
N HIS A 740 -0.11 0.03 17.06
CA HIS A 740 -0.56 -1.00 16.13
C HIS A 740 -0.44 -2.40 16.77
N PRO A 741 -1.34 -3.37 16.49
CA PRO A 741 -1.25 -4.72 17.07
C PRO A 741 0.09 -5.43 16.80
N ILE A 742 0.73 -5.09 15.68
CA ILE A 742 2.11 -5.43 15.34
C ILE A 742 3.02 -4.27 15.75
N SER A 743 3.30 -4.10 17.03
CA SER A 743 4.26 -3.09 17.52
C SER A 743 5.39 -3.73 18.31
N PHE A 744 6.60 -3.19 18.16
CA PHE A 744 7.80 -3.63 18.87
C PHE A 744 8.63 -2.45 19.38
N VAL A 745 9.43 -2.68 20.42
CA VAL A 745 10.52 -1.78 20.83
C VAL A 745 11.84 -2.40 20.38
N ALA A 746 12.61 -1.67 19.58
CA ALA A 746 13.97 -2.05 19.19
C ALA A 746 15.03 -1.17 19.86
N LYS A 747 16.11 -1.77 20.36
CA LYS A 747 17.21 -1.05 21.00
C LYS A 747 18.06 -0.31 19.98
N GLY A 748 18.22 1.00 20.17
CA GLY A 748 19.13 1.83 19.37
C GLY A 748 20.37 2.26 20.14
N ALA A 749 21.32 2.87 19.43
CA ALA A 749 22.57 3.37 20.01
C ALA A 749 22.33 4.56 20.95
N ARG A 750 21.43 5.48 20.56
CA ARG A 750 21.09 6.71 21.32
C ARG A 750 19.74 6.63 22.04
N ARG A 751 18.77 5.96 21.42
CA ARG A 751 17.41 5.78 21.95
C ARG A 751 16.82 4.48 21.42
N ASN A 752 15.75 3.98 22.03
CA ASN A 752 15.00 2.89 21.43
C ASN A 752 14.05 3.40 20.34
N PHE A 753 13.66 2.52 19.43
CA PHE A 753 12.72 2.77 18.35
C PHE A 753 11.40 2.05 18.60
N LEU A 754 10.28 2.74 18.39
CA LEU A 754 8.99 2.09 18.20
C LEU A 754 8.90 1.63 16.74
N LEU A 755 8.82 0.32 16.51
CA LEU A 755 8.67 -0.30 15.20
C LEU A 755 7.20 -0.71 14.95
N GLN A 756 6.67 -0.39 13.78
CA GLN A 756 5.31 -0.72 13.32
C GLN A 756 5.31 -1.01 11.80
N PRO A 757 4.31 -1.72 11.25
CA PRO A 757 4.20 -1.93 9.80
C PRO A 757 4.22 -0.61 9.03
N LEU A 758 4.94 -0.55 7.92
CA LEU A 758 5.03 0.66 7.08
C LEU A 758 3.63 1.18 6.63
N LEU A 759 2.69 0.27 6.43
CA LEU A 759 1.31 0.58 6.07
C LEU A 759 0.54 1.36 7.16
N SER A 760 0.99 1.33 8.42
CA SER A 760 0.33 2.06 9.51
C SER A 760 0.76 3.52 9.61
N PHE A 761 1.82 3.93 8.91
CA PHE A 761 2.31 5.31 8.90
C PHE A 761 1.51 6.16 7.91
N GLN A 762 1.11 7.35 8.32
CA GLN A 762 0.50 8.36 7.46
C GLN A 762 1.46 9.54 7.33
N ASP A 763 1.34 10.54 8.20
CA ASP A 763 2.13 11.75 8.14
C ASP A 763 3.40 11.66 9.00
N GLU A 764 3.48 10.68 9.92
CA GLU A 764 4.60 10.49 10.84
C GLU A 764 5.93 10.28 10.11
N PHE A 765 7.02 10.66 10.79
CA PHE A 765 8.37 10.46 10.29
C PHE A 765 8.91 9.07 10.66
N TYR A 766 9.53 8.39 9.70
CA TYR A 766 10.03 7.03 9.86
C TYR A 766 11.32 6.75 9.10
N SER A 767 11.97 5.66 9.48
CA SER A 767 13.04 5.00 8.72
C SER A 767 12.69 3.53 8.52
N VAL A 768 12.91 3.03 7.32
CA VAL A 768 12.70 1.61 6.96
C VAL A 768 13.99 0.80 7.16
N TYR A 769 15.12 1.39 6.76
CA TYR A 769 16.43 0.77 6.85
C TYR A 769 17.23 1.31 8.03
N PHE A 770 17.89 0.41 8.74
CA PHE A 770 18.68 0.67 9.95
C PHE A 770 20.11 0.16 9.80
N ASN A 771 21.07 0.83 10.44
CA ASN A 771 22.43 0.33 10.57
C ASN A 771 22.44 -0.70 11.71
N ILE A 772 22.47 -1.98 11.33
CA ILE A 772 22.51 -3.12 12.24
C ILE A 772 23.90 -3.72 12.17
N GLN A 773 24.76 -3.34 13.12
CA GLN A 773 26.08 -3.94 13.28
C GLN A 773 25.96 -5.22 14.11
N ALA A 774 26.57 -6.31 13.61
CA ALA A 774 26.59 -7.61 14.27
C ALA A 774 27.57 -7.65 15.44
#